data_AF-A0A074ZCL2-F1
#
_entry.id   AF-A0A074ZCL2-F1
#
_cell.length_a   1.000
_cell.length_b   1.000
_cell.length_c   1.000
_cell.angle_alpha   90.00
_cell.angle_beta   90.00
_cell.angle_gamma   90.00
#
_symmetry.space_group_name_H-M   'P 1'
#
loop_
_entity.id
_entity.type
_entity.pdbx_description
1 polymer ?
#
loop_
_entity_poly.entity_id
_entity_poly.type
_entity_poly.pdbx_seq_one_letter_code
_entity_poly.pdbx_strand_id
1 'polypeptide(L)'
;MVLCVWLLTLLLRSVISHQFDLIHESENAGMNSNLRLELENFAGNISAAYVTKWYKNDQIQTETLLNGSMSYCLRDYLRIARAVISGESWPYKFIDASAKIPAGLTGGALTWSGSYELCKTIESTPSANESAIRGRYCTIRFPVTINDPDVAIDIGIQIGFCLPFDCSTDEMRKLVRAVLALPRLQIDDRYSYCHLGPEEMASDKFFIFAVIILTILGILVLVGTLIDLGLYIKWKSTISYEPVDQFESLLFNEESSSVMASSSSVQSDEQGVSASTRPPETFSAYSDYRNDFYYKYACCGACLLVFSFPYNLYKFWNTKSPQIKDADGHWITHPLAALDGIRAITLSWIIYVHTLTFQVYYMSNALLFQDKQYKDWRFQLTRNGSFSVDTFFLISGLLSCYILIPNSEKCTGICAKIWFWLHYAVHRFLRIAPSWFVVTIAFTGLFPYMTDGPLYPQNPAAEDDLAACRDHWWVTFLNNWIHTDKPCMLWTWYLSNDYQFSVVLVPIFAALLAIHWIAGILFAVALVVSSSAATFVITYQYEYGPSPIPLKSMEHLYSAAYARWGSYAIGMILGWWLYYRPIKGTGRRFWVRCVTSTAASAAAAFLTLCCLFGLYGRLHTEVNPMSNLEASFYAALSRPVWSIGIAICIYLCAADWSSAVNALLTFAGFRVLARLTYCAYLIHPIIIMYYGFSRSEAAHMDNTFLFFTFLAVWLLSQLMALIISMCTEVPVIVMENTLRRKRSRQGAEDAK
;
A
#
# COMPACT_ATOMS: atom_id res chain seq x y z
N MET A 1 46.49 -14.16 26.63
CA MET A 1 45.54 -14.88 25.74
C MET A 1 44.42 -15.54 26.55
N VAL A 2 44.73 -16.48 27.45
CA VAL A 2 43.79 -17.16 28.37
C VAL A 2 42.96 -16.19 29.23
N LEU A 3 43.56 -15.11 29.78
CA LEU A 3 42.84 -14.15 30.64
C LEU A 3 41.84 -13.22 29.88
N CYS A 4 42.05 -13.00 28.58
CA CYS A 4 41.19 -12.14 27.75
C CYS A 4 39.92 -12.88 27.30
N VAL A 5 40.07 -14.15 26.94
CA VAL A 5 38.93 -15.05 26.82
C VAL A 5 38.28 -15.19 28.20
N TRP A 6 39.03 -15.32 29.30
CA TRP A 6 38.48 -15.44 30.67
C TRP A 6 37.61 -14.25 31.13
N LEU A 7 37.97 -12.99 30.85
CA LEU A 7 37.18 -11.80 31.21
C LEU A 7 35.98 -11.58 30.28
N LEU A 8 36.15 -11.77 28.97
CA LEU A 8 35.05 -11.69 28.00
C LEU A 8 34.09 -12.87 28.17
N THR A 9 34.60 -14.06 28.50
CA THR A 9 33.80 -15.23 28.89
C THR A 9 33.26 -15.14 30.29
N LEU A 10 33.82 -14.40 31.27
CA LEU A 10 33.14 -14.16 32.55
C LEU A 10 31.99 -13.17 32.42
N LEU A 11 32.13 -12.14 31.58
CA LEU A 11 31.03 -11.23 31.23
C LEU A 11 29.97 -11.94 30.38
N LEU A 12 30.37 -12.71 29.35
CA LEU A 12 29.45 -13.53 28.57
C LEU A 12 28.86 -14.69 29.39
N ARG A 13 29.58 -15.33 30.31
CA ARG A 13 29.08 -16.39 31.22
C ARG A 13 28.21 -15.83 32.33
N SER A 14 28.46 -14.61 32.81
CA SER A 14 27.58 -13.90 33.74
C SER A 14 26.28 -13.48 33.06
N VAL A 15 26.35 -13.02 31.80
CA VAL A 15 25.16 -12.63 31.02
C VAL A 15 24.41 -13.87 30.52
N ILE A 16 25.11 -14.91 30.04
CA ILE A 16 24.52 -16.14 29.52
C ILE A 16 24.08 -17.04 30.68
N SER A 17 24.93 -17.47 31.62
CA SER A 17 24.49 -18.41 32.67
C SER A 17 23.36 -17.85 33.53
N HIS A 18 23.31 -16.53 33.79
CA HIS A 18 22.24 -15.93 34.58
C HIS A 18 20.94 -15.72 33.78
N GLN A 19 21.01 -15.54 32.45
CA GLN A 19 19.84 -15.50 31.55
C GLN A 19 19.29 -16.91 31.23
N PHE A 20 20.13 -17.95 31.28
CA PHE A 20 19.72 -19.33 30.98
C PHE A 20 19.10 -20.07 32.16
N ASP A 21 19.48 -19.75 33.40
CA ASP A 21 18.76 -20.25 34.60
C ASP A 21 17.30 -19.73 34.64
N LEU A 22 17.03 -18.57 34.03
CA LEU A 22 15.68 -17.99 33.90
C LEU A 22 14.83 -18.61 32.78
N ILE A 23 15.44 -19.28 31.80
CA ILE A 23 14.70 -20.02 30.75
C ILE A 23 14.15 -21.33 31.31
N HIS A 24 14.77 -21.87 32.37
CA HIS A 24 14.31 -23.09 33.03
C HIS A 24 13.08 -22.88 33.93
N GLU A 25 12.68 -21.63 34.21
CA GLU A 25 11.47 -21.25 34.98
C GLU A 25 10.30 -20.74 34.11
N SER A 26 10.43 -20.76 32.78
CA SER A 26 9.37 -20.33 31.86
C SER A 26 8.37 -21.47 31.56
N GLU A 27 7.55 -21.82 32.56
CA GLU A 27 6.28 -22.54 32.37
C GLU A 27 5.18 -21.53 32.03
N ASN A 28 4.51 -21.73 30.89
CA ASN A 28 3.31 -21.01 30.39
C ASN A 28 3.51 -19.91 29.34
N ALA A 29 4.14 -20.24 28.20
CA ALA A 29 3.93 -19.51 26.95
C ALA A 29 3.60 -20.53 25.86
N GLY A 30 2.40 -20.42 25.24
CA GLY A 30 1.81 -21.36 24.26
C GLY A 30 2.56 -21.42 22.93
N MET A 31 3.85 -21.70 22.99
CA MET A 31 4.77 -21.90 21.88
C MET A 31 4.73 -23.37 21.47
N ASN A 32 4.84 -23.66 20.17
CA ASN A 32 5.01 -25.03 19.70
C ASN A 32 6.26 -25.61 20.39
N SER A 33 6.09 -26.73 21.11
CA SER A 33 7.14 -27.39 21.90
C SER A 33 8.38 -27.68 21.06
N ASN A 34 8.20 -27.93 19.76
CA ASN A 34 9.28 -28.21 18.82
C ASN A 34 10.17 -26.99 18.55
N LEU A 35 9.59 -25.80 18.32
CA LEU A 35 10.37 -24.56 18.12
C LEU A 35 11.14 -24.18 19.39
N ARG A 36 10.53 -24.39 20.55
CA ARG A 36 11.17 -24.12 21.84
C ARG A 36 12.39 -25.01 22.02
N LEU A 37 12.22 -26.31 21.81
CA LEU A 37 13.30 -27.28 21.84
C LEU A 37 14.39 -26.97 20.81
N GLU A 38 14.04 -26.51 19.61
CA GLU A 38 15.03 -26.11 18.60
C GLU A 38 15.82 -24.87 18.99
N LEU A 39 15.17 -23.83 19.52
CA LEU A 39 15.86 -22.63 20.00
C LEU A 39 16.73 -22.92 21.23
N GLU A 40 16.24 -23.75 22.15
CA GLU A 40 17.00 -24.22 23.33
C GLU A 40 18.19 -25.09 22.90
N ASN A 41 18.00 -26.01 21.94
CA ASN A 41 19.08 -26.82 21.37
C ASN A 41 20.09 -25.98 20.59
N PHE A 42 19.63 -24.98 19.83
CA PHE A 42 20.51 -24.05 19.11
C PHE A 42 21.36 -23.26 20.09
N ALA A 43 20.73 -22.66 21.11
CA ALA A 43 21.42 -21.94 22.18
C ALA A 43 22.37 -22.84 23.00
N GLY A 44 21.93 -24.06 23.30
CA GLY A 44 22.72 -25.10 23.96
C GLY A 44 23.92 -25.55 23.11
N ASN A 45 23.74 -25.69 21.80
CA ASN A 45 24.81 -26.05 20.87
C ASN A 45 25.81 -24.91 20.66
N ILE A 46 25.34 -23.66 20.60
CA ILE A 46 26.23 -22.48 20.56
C ILE A 46 27.06 -22.42 21.83
N SER A 47 26.43 -22.54 23.01
CA SER A 47 27.14 -22.51 24.29
C SER A 47 28.09 -23.71 24.44
N ALA A 48 27.67 -24.92 24.07
CA ALA A 48 28.51 -26.11 24.08
C ALA A 48 29.68 -26.01 23.09
N ALA A 49 29.49 -25.48 21.88
CA ALA A 49 30.57 -25.25 20.91
C ALA A 49 31.57 -24.18 21.39
N TYR A 50 31.06 -23.12 22.02
CA TYR A 50 31.88 -22.09 22.66
C TYR A 50 32.76 -22.69 23.78
N VAL A 51 32.22 -23.65 24.52
CA VAL A 51 32.89 -24.28 25.67
C VAL A 51 33.79 -25.48 25.28
N THR A 52 33.45 -26.29 24.27
CA THR A 52 34.18 -27.55 23.99
C THR A 52 35.27 -27.45 22.93
N LYS A 53 35.23 -26.47 22.01
CA LYS A 53 36.23 -26.36 20.94
C LYS A 53 37.37 -25.39 21.25
N TRP A 54 37.10 -24.35 22.04
CA TRP A 54 38.09 -23.37 22.49
C TRP A 54 38.89 -23.84 23.70
N TYR A 55 38.32 -24.72 24.52
CA TYR A 55 38.91 -25.14 25.80
C TYR A 55 39.92 -26.30 25.66
N LYS A 56 39.97 -26.99 24.50
CA LYS A 56 40.69 -28.26 24.41
C LYS A 56 42.13 -28.20 23.90
N ASN A 57 42.71 -27.04 23.53
CA ASN A 57 44.16 -26.94 23.25
C ASN A 57 44.76 -25.54 22.95
N ASP A 58 44.13 -24.41 23.30
CA ASP A 58 44.72 -23.04 23.15
C ASP A 58 45.24 -22.68 21.73
N GLN A 59 44.90 -23.47 20.71
CA GLN A 59 45.31 -23.34 19.32
C GLN A 59 44.05 -23.23 18.47
N ILE A 60 43.78 -22.04 17.96
CA ILE A 60 42.82 -21.88 16.85
C ILE A 60 43.42 -22.65 15.67
N GLN A 61 42.72 -23.67 15.15
CA GLN A 61 43.11 -24.33 13.89
C GLN A 61 43.00 -23.31 12.75
N THR A 62 44.04 -22.49 12.60
CA THR A 62 44.21 -21.49 11.55
C THR A 62 44.81 -22.12 10.29
N GLU A 63 45.30 -23.37 10.36
CA GLU A 63 45.89 -24.08 9.22
C GLU A 63 44.94 -24.23 8.02
N THR A 64 43.62 -24.32 8.24
CA THR A 64 42.63 -24.32 7.13
C THR A 64 42.35 -22.94 6.55
N LEU A 65 42.58 -21.85 7.30
CA LEU A 65 42.48 -20.46 6.82
C LEU A 65 43.76 -19.98 6.10
N LEU A 66 44.91 -20.60 6.40
CA LEU A 66 46.24 -20.21 5.94
C LEU A 66 46.69 -20.87 4.63
N ASN A 67 45.89 -21.76 4.04
CA ASN A 67 46.21 -22.41 2.75
C ASN A 67 45.98 -21.51 1.51
N GLY A 68 45.76 -20.21 1.70
CA GLY A 68 45.70 -19.20 0.65
C GLY A 68 46.45 -17.92 1.05
N SER A 69 46.72 -17.04 0.07
CA SER A 69 47.30 -15.72 0.35
C SER A 69 46.49 -14.98 1.43
N MET A 70 47.13 -14.57 2.52
CA MET A 70 46.47 -13.88 3.64
C MET A 70 45.78 -12.59 3.16
N SER A 71 44.46 -12.59 3.16
CA SER A 71 43.68 -11.44 2.73
C SER A 71 43.79 -10.26 3.70
N TYR A 72 43.52 -9.06 3.21
CA TYR A 72 43.52 -7.84 4.03
C TYR A 72 42.50 -7.93 5.19
N CYS A 73 41.31 -8.48 4.91
CA CYS A 73 40.31 -8.79 5.93
C CYS A 73 40.86 -9.66 7.07
N LEU A 74 41.48 -10.81 6.74
CA LEU A 74 42.01 -11.72 7.76
C LEU A 74 43.17 -11.08 8.55
N ARG A 75 44.03 -10.31 7.88
CA ARG A 75 45.13 -9.57 8.51
C ARG A 75 44.60 -8.57 9.56
N ASP A 76 43.63 -7.74 9.17
CA ASP A 76 43.11 -6.70 10.06
C ASP A 76 42.23 -7.29 11.18
N TYR A 77 41.51 -8.38 10.89
CA TYR A 77 40.82 -9.14 11.92
C TYR A 77 41.81 -9.70 12.97
N LEU A 78 42.93 -10.26 12.54
CA LEU A 78 43.98 -10.75 13.45
C LEU A 78 44.64 -9.62 14.23
N ARG A 79 44.78 -8.41 13.67
CA ARG A 79 45.25 -7.22 14.39
C ARG A 79 44.30 -6.80 15.50
N ILE A 80 43.00 -6.72 15.19
CA ILE A 80 41.94 -6.46 16.18
C ILE A 80 42.02 -7.50 17.29
N ALA A 81 42.09 -8.79 16.95
CA ALA A 81 42.17 -9.87 17.94
C ALA A 81 43.41 -9.75 18.85
N ARG A 82 44.58 -9.42 18.29
CA ARG A 82 45.81 -9.19 19.08
C ARG A 82 45.70 -7.98 19.99
N ALA A 83 45.11 -6.88 19.51
CA ALA A 83 44.96 -5.65 20.26
C ALA A 83 43.95 -5.81 21.43
N VAL A 84 42.92 -6.65 21.26
CA VAL A 84 42.06 -7.07 22.38
C VAL A 84 42.87 -7.84 23.41
N ILE A 85 43.75 -8.75 22.96
CA ILE A 85 44.60 -9.56 23.85
C ILE A 85 45.61 -8.71 24.63
N SER A 86 46.15 -7.64 24.04
CA SER A 86 47.04 -6.69 24.69
C SER A 86 46.32 -5.71 25.62
N GLY A 87 44.97 -5.71 25.65
CA GLY A 87 44.17 -4.82 26.49
C GLY A 87 44.11 -3.38 25.97
N GLU A 88 44.35 -3.18 24.67
CA GLU A 88 44.20 -1.87 24.05
C GLU A 88 42.73 -1.45 23.97
N SER A 89 42.46 -0.15 24.07
CA SER A 89 41.08 0.36 24.17
C SER A 89 40.36 0.47 22.82
N TRP A 90 41.09 0.69 21.73
CA TRP A 90 40.52 0.93 20.40
C TRP A 90 39.73 -0.25 19.79
N PRO A 91 40.11 -1.54 19.97
CA PRO A 91 39.41 -2.68 19.37
C PRO A 91 38.04 -2.93 19.99
N TYR A 92 37.81 -2.48 21.25
CA TYR A 92 36.53 -2.68 21.93
C TYR A 92 35.38 -2.01 21.19
N LYS A 93 35.62 -0.99 20.37
CA LYS A 93 34.59 -0.39 19.52
C LYS A 93 33.99 -1.41 18.54
N PHE A 94 34.77 -2.34 17.98
CA PHE A 94 34.26 -3.39 17.08
C PHE A 94 33.39 -4.42 17.82
N ILE A 95 33.78 -4.77 19.05
CA ILE A 95 33.02 -5.68 19.92
C ILE A 95 31.73 -5.00 20.39
N ASP A 96 31.81 -3.71 20.74
CA ASP A 96 30.67 -2.90 21.15
C ASP A 96 29.68 -2.63 20.01
N ALA A 97 30.16 -2.52 18.77
CA ALA A 97 29.29 -2.39 17.61
C ALA A 97 28.61 -3.71 17.20
N SER A 98 29.25 -4.86 17.44
CA SER A 98 28.69 -6.18 17.08
C SER A 98 27.48 -6.55 17.93
N ALA A 99 26.60 -7.42 17.43
CA ALA A 99 25.39 -7.83 18.12
C ALA A 99 25.65 -8.66 19.40
N LYS A 100 24.73 -8.53 20.35
CA LYS A 100 24.66 -9.32 21.58
C LYS A 100 23.35 -10.10 21.58
N ILE A 101 23.29 -11.18 22.37
CA ILE A 101 22.06 -11.95 22.55
C ILE A 101 21.07 -11.07 23.33
N PRO A 102 19.90 -10.72 22.76
CA PRO A 102 18.87 -9.95 23.44
C PRO A 102 18.03 -10.84 24.37
N ALA A 103 17.37 -10.22 25.34
CA ALA A 103 16.35 -10.90 26.12
C ALA A 103 15.12 -11.24 25.25
N GLY A 104 14.36 -12.28 25.61
CA GLY A 104 13.11 -12.62 24.95
C GLY A 104 13.23 -13.50 23.69
N LEU A 105 14.24 -14.37 23.62
CA LEU A 105 14.42 -15.32 22.51
C LEU A 105 13.16 -16.15 22.22
N THR A 106 12.54 -16.71 23.27
CA THR A 106 11.27 -17.46 23.18
C THR A 106 10.10 -16.57 22.77
N GLY A 107 10.19 -15.25 23.00
CA GLY A 107 9.23 -14.25 22.58
C GLY A 107 9.41 -13.76 21.13
N GLY A 108 10.36 -14.30 20.38
CA GLY A 108 10.62 -13.93 18.98
C GLY A 108 11.72 -12.90 18.77
N ALA A 109 12.61 -12.69 19.76
CA ALA A 109 13.79 -11.84 19.62
C ALA A 109 14.89 -12.52 18.79
N LEU A 110 14.63 -12.66 17.48
CA LEU A 110 15.50 -13.40 16.55
C LEU A 110 16.39 -12.50 15.70
N THR A 111 16.15 -11.19 15.72
CA THR A 111 16.92 -10.20 14.97
C THR A 111 17.82 -9.42 15.91
N TRP A 112 19.12 -9.71 15.87
CA TRP A 112 20.15 -9.14 16.74
C TRP A 112 21.01 -8.20 15.91
N SER A 113 20.59 -6.94 15.79
CA SER A 113 21.26 -5.98 14.92
C SER A 113 22.60 -5.50 15.47
N GLY A 114 22.79 -5.38 16.79
CA GLY A 114 23.93 -4.64 17.33
C GLY A 114 23.88 -3.16 16.93
N SER A 115 24.98 -2.43 17.07
CA SER A 115 25.02 -0.99 16.76
C SER A 115 25.55 -0.76 15.34
N TYR A 116 24.60 -0.64 14.39
CA TYR A 116 24.87 -0.38 12.98
C TYR A 116 25.66 0.91 12.76
N GLU A 117 25.18 2.02 13.33
CA GLU A 117 25.80 3.35 13.21
C GLU A 117 27.18 3.40 13.85
N LEU A 118 27.36 2.77 15.02
CA LEU A 118 28.67 2.69 15.65
C LEU A 118 29.64 1.95 14.75
N CYS A 119 29.25 0.84 14.12
CA CYS A 119 30.15 0.10 13.24
C CYS A 119 30.68 0.94 12.07
N LYS A 120 29.80 1.72 11.42
CA LYS A 120 30.15 2.57 10.26
C LYS A 120 31.05 3.75 10.62
N THR A 121 31.03 4.20 11.87
CA THR A 121 31.83 5.34 12.35
C THR A 121 33.19 4.92 12.92
N ILE A 122 33.48 3.61 13.02
CA ILE A 122 34.77 3.14 13.51
C ILE A 122 35.86 3.45 12.50
N GLU A 123 36.80 4.26 12.93
CA GLU A 123 38.11 4.46 12.32
C GLU A 123 39.15 4.40 13.45
N SER A 124 39.98 3.35 13.44
CA SER A 124 41.00 3.14 14.47
C SER A 124 42.37 3.01 13.84
N THR A 125 43.33 3.83 14.27
CA THR A 125 44.74 3.74 13.87
C THR A 125 45.53 2.99 14.94
N PRO A 126 45.95 1.73 14.70
CA PRO A 126 46.62 0.94 15.72
C PRO A 126 48.00 1.51 16.10
N SER A 127 48.65 2.25 15.19
CA SER A 127 49.94 2.92 15.38
C SER A 127 50.16 4.01 14.33
N ALA A 128 51.04 4.98 14.59
CA ALA A 128 51.33 6.09 13.67
C ALA A 128 51.84 5.66 12.28
N ASN A 129 52.39 4.45 12.17
CA ASN A 129 52.91 3.88 10.92
C ASN A 129 51.98 2.83 10.28
N GLU A 130 50.81 2.56 10.88
CA GLU A 130 49.86 1.58 10.36
C GLU A 130 48.63 2.25 9.74
N SER A 131 48.06 1.58 8.73
CA SER A 131 46.81 2.01 8.10
C SER A 131 45.65 2.00 9.09
N ALA A 132 44.78 2.99 9.01
CA ALA A 132 43.54 3.01 9.78
C ALA A 132 42.65 1.82 9.41
N ILE A 133 42.16 1.11 10.42
CA ILE A 133 41.19 0.03 10.26
C ILE A 133 39.81 0.64 10.43
N ARG A 134 39.00 0.55 9.37
CA ARG A 134 37.60 1.00 9.35
C ARG A 134 36.65 -0.17 9.62
N GLY A 135 35.48 0.12 10.17
CA GLY A 135 34.41 -0.87 10.36
C GLY A 135 33.51 -1.04 9.13
N ARG A 136 33.07 -2.27 8.88
CA ARG A 136 31.98 -2.63 7.95
C ARG A 136 31.01 -3.55 8.65
N TYR A 137 29.74 -3.23 8.53
CA TYR A 137 28.66 -3.98 9.15
C TYR A 137 28.25 -5.16 8.26
N CYS A 138 28.16 -6.36 8.82
CA CYS A 138 27.76 -7.57 8.11
C CYS A 138 26.65 -8.30 8.86
N THR A 139 25.67 -8.80 8.13
CA THR A 139 24.55 -9.57 8.63
C THR A 139 24.72 -11.03 8.28
N ILE A 140 24.38 -11.91 9.23
CA ILE A 140 24.36 -13.36 9.04
C ILE A 140 23.01 -13.89 9.47
N ARG A 141 22.41 -14.75 8.64
CA ARG A 141 21.16 -15.43 8.97
C ARG A 141 21.39 -16.92 9.11
N PHE A 142 20.94 -17.46 10.24
CA PHE A 142 20.86 -18.89 10.50
C PHE A 142 19.39 -19.32 10.35
N PRO A 143 19.04 -20.18 9.38
CA PRO A 143 17.68 -20.69 9.25
C PRO A 143 17.35 -21.59 10.45
N VAL A 144 16.12 -21.45 10.96
CA VAL A 144 15.53 -22.32 11.99
C VAL A 144 14.39 -23.08 11.31
N THR A 145 14.58 -24.38 11.07
CA THR A 145 13.64 -25.20 10.32
C THR A 145 12.52 -25.71 11.22
N ILE A 146 11.40 -25.00 11.25
CA ILE A 146 10.22 -25.45 12.00
C ILE A 146 9.37 -26.34 11.10
N ASN A 147 9.27 -27.62 11.45
CA ASN A 147 8.32 -28.54 10.83
C ASN A 147 6.90 -28.32 11.38
N ASP A 148 6.32 -27.14 11.13
CA ASP A 148 4.94 -26.80 11.50
C ASP A 148 4.19 -26.18 10.30
N PRO A 149 3.12 -26.80 9.79
CA PRO A 149 2.32 -26.27 8.68
C PRO A 149 1.62 -24.93 9.00
N ASP A 150 1.43 -24.57 10.28
CA ASP A 150 0.78 -23.32 10.69
C ASP A 150 1.77 -22.15 10.87
N VAL A 151 3.08 -22.42 10.95
CA VAL A 151 4.11 -21.39 11.06
C VAL A 151 4.65 -21.05 9.67
N ALA A 152 3.97 -20.11 9.00
CA ALA A 152 4.28 -19.71 7.63
C ALA A 152 5.40 -18.65 7.50
N ILE A 153 6.21 -18.46 8.54
CA ILE A 153 7.33 -17.50 8.53
C ILE A 153 8.61 -18.32 8.41
N ASP A 154 9.45 -18.01 7.42
CA ASP A 154 10.83 -18.49 7.42
C ASP A 154 11.53 -17.85 8.64
N ILE A 155 11.66 -18.65 9.70
CA ILE A 155 12.21 -18.18 10.96
C ILE A 155 13.72 -18.33 10.87
N GLY A 156 14.43 -17.22 10.96
CA GLY A 156 15.89 -17.22 10.94
C GLY A 156 16.42 -16.29 12.02
N ILE A 157 17.49 -16.72 12.70
CA ILE A 157 18.22 -15.87 13.63
C ILE A 157 19.15 -15.01 12.81
N GLN A 158 18.91 -13.71 12.80
CA GLN A 158 19.71 -12.72 12.10
C GLN A 158 20.65 -12.05 13.09
N ILE A 159 21.95 -12.04 12.80
CA ILE A 159 22.99 -11.50 13.69
C ILE A 159 23.86 -10.51 12.92
N GLY A 160 23.98 -9.30 13.45
CA GLY A 160 24.87 -8.26 12.97
C GLY A 160 26.28 -8.35 13.57
N PHE A 161 27.31 -8.24 12.75
CA PHE A 161 28.71 -8.23 13.13
C PHE A 161 29.40 -6.99 12.60
N CYS A 162 30.33 -6.42 13.38
CA CYS A 162 31.22 -5.39 12.89
C CYS A 162 32.58 -5.99 12.56
N LEU A 163 32.92 -6.02 11.27
CA LEU A 163 34.16 -6.57 10.73
C LEU A 163 35.04 -5.45 10.16
N PRO A 164 36.34 -5.71 9.89
CA PRO A 164 37.17 -4.79 9.11
C PRO A 164 36.55 -4.46 7.75
N PHE A 165 36.77 -3.24 7.29
CA PHE A 165 36.21 -2.73 6.03
C PHE A 165 36.58 -3.57 4.81
N ASP A 166 37.78 -4.13 4.77
CA ASP A 166 38.24 -4.94 3.62
C ASP A 166 37.59 -6.33 3.55
N CYS A 167 36.74 -6.71 4.52
CA CYS A 167 36.05 -7.98 4.50
C CYS A 167 34.94 -8.02 3.44
N SER A 168 35.07 -8.98 2.53
CA SER A 168 34.01 -9.38 1.61
C SER A 168 32.99 -10.30 2.28
N THR A 169 31.82 -10.42 1.66
CA THR A 169 30.76 -11.33 2.13
C THR A 169 31.23 -12.79 2.18
N ASP A 170 32.02 -13.23 1.20
CA ASP A 170 32.53 -14.61 1.18
C ASP A 170 33.57 -14.89 2.26
N GLU A 171 34.43 -13.91 2.57
CA GLU A 171 35.38 -14.00 3.67
C GLU A 171 34.68 -14.04 5.02
N MET A 172 33.64 -13.21 5.21
CA MET A 172 32.79 -13.25 6.39
C MET A 172 32.17 -14.66 6.57
N ARG A 173 31.57 -15.23 5.51
CA ARG A 173 30.98 -16.58 5.57
C ARG A 173 32.03 -17.64 5.93
N LYS A 174 33.24 -17.56 5.35
CA LYS A 174 34.35 -18.46 5.68
C LYS A 174 34.79 -18.31 7.14
N LEU A 175 34.94 -17.07 7.63
CA LEU A 175 35.30 -16.78 9.01
C LEU A 175 34.29 -17.38 9.99
N VAL A 176 33.00 -17.18 9.73
CA VAL A 176 31.93 -17.67 10.60
C VAL A 176 31.82 -19.19 10.58
N ARG A 177 31.96 -19.83 9.40
CA ARG A 177 32.02 -21.29 9.29
C ARG A 177 33.22 -21.87 10.05
N ALA A 178 34.37 -21.20 9.98
CA ALA A 178 35.59 -21.60 10.69
C ALA A 178 35.47 -21.44 12.22
N VAL A 179 34.85 -20.36 12.69
CA VAL A 179 34.66 -20.07 14.12
C VAL A 179 33.60 -20.97 14.74
N LEU A 180 32.46 -21.16 14.06
CA LEU A 180 31.36 -21.95 14.59
C LEU A 180 31.63 -23.45 14.47
N ALA A 181 32.27 -23.89 13.39
CA ALA A 181 32.74 -25.27 13.16
C ALA A 181 31.79 -26.37 13.69
N LEU A 182 30.49 -26.12 13.53
CA LEU A 182 29.35 -26.91 13.97
C LEU A 182 28.80 -27.63 12.72
N PRO A 183 28.88 -28.96 12.63
CA PRO A 183 28.45 -29.69 11.44
C PRO A 183 26.92 -29.65 11.16
N ARG A 184 26.13 -29.03 12.04
CA ARG A 184 24.65 -28.96 11.93
C ARG A 184 24.09 -27.56 11.68
N LEU A 185 24.89 -26.49 11.80
CA LEU A 185 24.41 -25.12 11.56
C LEU A 185 24.73 -24.74 10.11
N GLN A 186 23.71 -24.69 9.26
CA GLN A 186 23.86 -24.13 7.92
C GLN A 186 23.68 -22.62 8.00
N ILE A 187 24.45 -21.88 7.20
CA ILE A 187 24.27 -20.44 7.02
C ILE A 187 23.37 -20.26 5.80
N ASP A 188 22.41 -19.36 5.88
CA ASP A 188 21.68 -18.94 4.69
C ASP A 188 22.56 -17.97 3.90
N ASP A 189 23.19 -18.47 2.84
CA ASP A 189 24.08 -17.66 2.01
C ASP A 189 23.32 -16.52 1.31
N ARG A 190 22.00 -16.61 1.09
CA ARG A 190 21.21 -15.55 0.44
C ARG A 190 21.04 -14.34 1.35
N TYR A 191 20.70 -14.57 2.62
CA TYR A 191 20.44 -13.51 3.60
C TYR A 191 21.64 -13.21 4.50
N SER A 192 22.82 -13.74 4.17
CA SER A 192 24.08 -13.42 4.85
C SER A 192 24.99 -12.62 3.93
N TYR A 193 25.20 -11.35 4.25
CA TYR A 193 25.87 -10.36 3.41
C TYR A 193 26.54 -9.26 4.25
N CYS A 194 27.51 -8.58 3.66
CA CYS A 194 28.06 -7.34 4.22
C CYS A 194 27.39 -6.12 3.58
N HIS A 195 27.01 -5.16 4.40
CA HIS A 195 26.27 -3.98 3.99
C HIS A 195 27.20 -3.03 3.24
N LEU A 196 26.70 -2.48 2.13
CA LEU A 196 27.41 -1.50 1.32
C LEU A 196 27.12 -0.09 1.82
N GLY A 197 28.13 0.78 1.81
CA GLY A 197 27.94 2.20 2.05
C GLY A 197 27.21 2.89 0.89
N PRO A 198 26.54 4.03 1.11
CA PRO A 198 25.90 4.80 0.03
C PRO A 198 26.85 5.18 -1.12
N GLU A 199 28.12 5.42 -0.80
CA GLU A 199 29.18 5.75 -1.78
C GLU A 199 29.66 4.52 -2.58
N GLU A 200 29.47 3.31 -2.03
CA GLU A 200 29.86 2.04 -2.68
C GLU A 200 28.76 1.49 -3.58
N MET A 201 27.51 1.92 -3.39
CA MET A 201 26.39 1.51 -4.22
C MET A 201 26.50 2.12 -5.62
N ALA A 202 26.95 1.30 -6.57
CA ALA A 202 27.01 1.69 -7.97
C ALA A 202 25.61 2.01 -8.50
N SER A 203 25.43 3.20 -9.07
CA SER A 203 24.19 3.58 -9.74
C SER A 203 23.87 2.61 -10.88
N ASP A 204 22.77 1.88 -10.72
CA ASP A 204 22.30 0.94 -11.73
C ASP A 204 21.38 1.62 -12.77
N LYS A 205 21.02 0.86 -13.80
CA LYS A 205 20.15 1.34 -14.89
C LYS A 205 18.75 1.74 -14.39
N PHE A 206 18.23 1.09 -13.34
CA PHE A 206 16.92 1.39 -12.79
C PHE A 206 16.93 2.71 -12.02
N PHE A 207 17.98 2.99 -11.27
CA PHE A 207 18.19 4.27 -10.58
C PHE A 207 18.27 5.42 -11.59
N ILE A 208 19.15 5.30 -12.59
CA ILE A 208 19.31 6.34 -13.61
C ILE A 208 17.98 6.58 -14.34
N PHE A 209 17.27 5.51 -14.71
CA PHE A 209 15.97 5.61 -15.35
C PHE A 209 14.92 6.31 -14.46
N ALA A 210 14.83 5.94 -13.18
CA ALA A 210 13.91 6.55 -12.22
C ALA A 210 14.22 8.04 -12.05
N VAL A 211 15.49 8.43 -11.88
CA VAL A 211 15.90 9.83 -11.75
C VAL A 211 15.54 10.63 -13.00
N ILE A 212 15.78 10.10 -14.21
CA ILE A 212 15.41 10.78 -15.46
C ILE A 212 13.91 11.04 -15.52
N ILE A 213 13.08 10.01 -15.31
CA ILE A 213 11.62 10.15 -15.41
C ILE A 213 11.06 11.09 -14.34
N LEU A 214 11.51 10.96 -13.09
CA LEU A 214 11.07 11.84 -11.99
C LEU A 214 11.52 13.29 -12.24
N THR A 215 12.72 13.50 -12.79
CA THR A 215 13.21 14.84 -13.16
C THR A 215 12.37 15.44 -14.30
N ILE A 216 12.04 14.66 -15.33
CA ILE A 216 11.16 15.11 -16.43
C ILE A 216 9.79 15.51 -15.88
N LEU A 217 9.18 14.69 -15.02
CA LEU A 217 7.90 15.01 -14.38
C LEU A 217 8.00 16.29 -13.52
N GLY A 218 9.08 16.44 -12.76
CA GLY A 218 9.36 17.65 -11.99
C GLY A 218 9.46 18.90 -12.87
N ILE A 219 10.16 18.80 -14.01
CA ILE A 219 10.27 19.89 -14.99
C ILE A 219 8.90 20.23 -15.59
N LEU A 220 8.08 19.23 -15.95
CA LEU A 220 6.74 19.47 -16.48
C LEU A 220 5.84 20.22 -15.49
N VAL A 221 5.88 19.83 -14.21
CA VAL A 221 5.14 20.53 -13.13
C VAL A 221 5.68 21.94 -12.90
N LEU A 222 7.00 22.11 -12.88
CA LEU A 222 7.62 23.41 -12.70
C LEU A 222 7.24 24.36 -13.84
N VAL A 223 7.44 23.94 -15.09
CA VAL A 223 7.13 24.75 -16.27
C VAL A 223 5.63 25.05 -16.35
N GLY A 224 4.77 24.04 -16.13
CA GLY A 224 3.32 24.23 -16.11
C GLY A 224 2.87 25.23 -15.05
N THR A 225 3.48 25.20 -13.87
CA THR A 225 3.22 26.14 -12.78
C THR A 225 3.71 27.55 -13.09
N LEU A 226 4.90 27.70 -13.69
CA LEU A 226 5.43 29.01 -14.09
C LEU A 226 4.59 29.68 -15.18
N ILE A 227 4.12 28.92 -16.18
CA ILE A 227 3.22 29.45 -17.22
C ILE A 227 1.90 29.92 -16.59
N ASP A 228 1.31 29.11 -15.71
CA ASP A 228 0.05 29.44 -15.05
C ASP A 228 0.18 30.66 -14.13
N LEU A 229 1.32 30.79 -13.42
CA LEU A 229 1.63 31.98 -12.63
C LEU A 229 1.75 33.23 -13.52
N GLY A 230 2.41 33.13 -14.67
CA GLY A 230 2.50 34.22 -15.64
C GLY A 230 1.13 34.65 -16.18
N LEU A 231 0.25 33.69 -16.48
CA LEU A 231 -1.13 33.96 -16.89
C LEU A 231 -1.94 34.63 -15.77
N TYR A 232 -1.79 34.17 -14.53
CA TYR A 232 -2.44 34.77 -13.37
C TYR A 232 -2.02 36.22 -13.16
N ILE A 233 -0.71 36.52 -13.24
CA ILE A 233 -0.19 37.88 -13.14
C ILE A 233 -0.76 38.78 -14.25
N LYS A 234 -0.79 38.29 -15.50
CA LYS A 234 -1.33 39.03 -16.65
C LYS A 234 -2.84 39.30 -16.52
N TRP A 235 -3.60 38.30 -16.09
CA TRP A 235 -5.03 38.44 -15.85
C TRP A 235 -5.30 39.48 -14.75
N LYS A 236 -4.59 39.37 -13.62
CA LYS A 236 -4.70 40.29 -12.50
C LYS A 236 -4.34 41.72 -12.92
N SER A 237 -3.27 41.91 -13.68
CA SER A 237 -2.90 43.25 -14.17
C SER A 237 -3.94 43.83 -15.13
N THR A 238 -4.63 43.00 -15.92
CA THR A 238 -5.67 43.47 -16.86
C THR A 238 -6.92 43.92 -16.12
N ILE A 239 -7.37 43.17 -15.11
CA ILE A 239 -8.52 43.55 -14.28
C ILE A 239 -8.22 44.76 -13.39
N SER A 240 -7.02 44.88 -12.85
CA SER A 240 -6.64 46.02 -12.00
C SER A 240 -6.55 47.36 -12.76
N TYR A 241 -6.62 47.35 -14.09
CA TYR A 241 -6.60 48.56 -14.94
C TYR A 241 -7.97 48.96 -15.50
N GLU A 242 -9.03 48.18 -15.28
CA GLU A 242 -10.40 48.66 -15.56
C GLU A 242 -10.84 49.61 -14.43
N PRO A 243 -11.18 50.87 -14.73
CA PRO A 243 -11.63 51.80 -13.71
C PRO A 243 -12.98 51.34 -13.13
N VAL A 244 -13.04 51.41 -11.81
CA VAL A 244 -14.11 50.94 -10.90
C VAL A 244 -15.49 51.60 -11.13
N ASP A 245 -15.61 52.54 -12.08
CA ASP A 245 -16.81 53.37 -12.24
C ASP A 245 -18.04 52.65 -12.83
N GLN A 246 -17.90 51.46 -13.43
CA GLN A 246 -19.07 50.71 -13.93
C GLN A 246 -19.65 49.68 -12.95
N PHE A 247 -18.91 49.27 -11.92
CA PHE A 247 -19.35 48.22 -11.00
C PHE A 247 -20.32 48.74 -9.92
N GLU A 248 -20.23 50.01 -9.52
CA GLU A 248 -21.18 50.62 -8.57
C GLU A 248 -22.59 50.76 -9.18
N SER A 249 -22.72 50.98 -10.49
CA SER A 249 -24.05 51.13 -11.12
C SER A 249 -24.87 49.82 -11.20
N LEU A 250 -24.20 48.66 -11.14
CA LEU A 250 -24.85 47.34 -11.22
C LEU A 250 -25.24 46.78 -9.86
N LEU A 251 -24.58 47.19 -8.77
CA LEU A 251 -24.87 46.70 -7.42
C LEU A 251 -26.04 47.41 -6.73
N PHE A 252 -26.46 48.58 -7.21
CA PHE A 252 -27.50 49.40 -6.56
C PHE A 252 -28.87 49.42 -7.25
N ASN A 253 -29.10 48.62 -8.31
CA ASN A 253 -30.36 48.66 -9.07
C ASN A 253 -31.20 47.37 -9.07
N GLU A 254 -30.94 46.42 -8.18
CA GLU A 254 -31.74 45.17 -8.11
C GLU A 254 -32.39 44.90 -6.75
N GLU A 255 -32.94 45.95 -6.12
CA GLU A 255 -34.03 45.80 -5.14
C GLU A 255 -35.12 46.84 -5.37
N SER A 256 -35.98 46.61 -6.37
CA SER A 256 -37.41 46.91 -6.32
C SER A 256 -38.09 46.61 -7.65
N SER A 257 -38.79 45.48 -7.74
CA SER A 257 -40.20 45.44 -8.12
C SER A 257 -40.66 44.02 -8.42
N SER A 258 -41.70 43.66 -7.70
CA SER A 258 -42.57 42.52 -7.93
C SER A 258 -43.43 42.70 -9.20
N VAL A 259 -44.06 41.59 -9.59
CA VAL A 259 -45.32 41.46 -10.36
C VAL A 259 -45.21 41.11 -11.85
N MET A 260 -45.86 39.98 -12.15
CA MET A 260 -46.51 39.51 -13.38
C MET A 260 -46.46 40.38 -14.66
N ALA A 261 -46.24 39.71 -15.80
CA ALA A 261 -47.24 39.51 -16.87
C ALA A 261 -46.64 39.56 -18.31
N SER A 262 -46.95 38.49 -19.06
CA SER A 262 -47.40 38.46 -20.46
C SER A 262 -46.72 39.26 -21.61
N SER A 263 -46.45 38.50 -22.66
CA SER A 263 -46.80 38.71 -24.09
C SER A 263 -46.17 39.84 -24.92
N SER A 264 -45.70 39.41 -26.12
CA SER A 264 -45.77 40.09 -27.44
C SER A 264 -44.95 41.40 -27.59
N SER A 265 -44.34 41.80 -28.70
CA SER A 265 -44.21 41.36 -30.10
C SER A 265 -43.45 42.49 -30.85
N VAL A 266 -43.04 42.25 -32.11
CA VAL A 266 -42.69 43.26 -33.18
C VAL A 266 -41.24 43.82 -33.12
N GLN A 267 -40.34 43.48 -34.07
CA GLN A 267 -40.07 44.12 -35.40
C GLN A 267 -39.58 45.59 -35.24
N SER A 268 -38.60 46.15 -35.96
CA SER A 268 -37.80 45.76 -37.13
C SER A 268 -36.64 46.78 -37.34
N ASP A 269 -35.74 46.43 -38.28
CA ASP A 269 -34.97 47.30 -39.20
C ASP A 269 -33.64 47.99 -38.81
N GLU A 270 -32.58 47.39 -39.39
CA GLU A 270 -31.56 47.92 -40.33
C GLU A 270 -30.97 49.34 -40.20
N GLN A 271 -29.62 49.37 -40.09
CA GLN A 271 -28.60 50.11 -40.88
C GLN A 271 -27.38 50.35 -39.96
N GLY A 272 -26.16 49.88 -40.23
CA GLY A 272 -25.32 50.19 -41.38
C GLY A 272 -23.95 50.71 -40.88
N VAL A 273 -23.03 49.77 -40.60
CA VAL A 273 -21.55 49.85 -40.63
C VAL A 273 -20.84 51.09 -40.03
N SER A 274 -20.18 50.88 -38.89
CA SER A 274 -18.82 51.41 -38.65
C SER A 274 -18.06 50.42 -37.75
N ALA A 275 -16.80 50.19 -38.08
CA ALA A 275 -15.95 49.17 -37.49
C ALA A 275 -15.77 49.37 -35.98
N SER A 276 -16.46 48.55 -35.18
CA SER A 276 -16.18 48.40 -33.76
C SER A 276 -15.42 47.09 -33.55
N THR A 277 -14.11 47.22 -33.39
CA THR A 277 -13.23 46.26 -32.75
C THR A 277 -13.97 45.71 -31.53
N ARG A 278 -14.33 44.41 -31.54
CA ARG A 278 -14.93 43.77 -30.35
C ARG A 278 -14.03 44.08 -29.15
N PRO A 279 -14.58 44.58 -28.02
CA PRO A 279 -13.79 44.72 -26.80
C PRO A 279 -13.23 43.34 -26.43
N PRO A 280 -12.03 43.25 -25.82
CA PRO A 280 -11.58 41.98 -25.27
C PRO A 280 -12.63 41.52 -24.25
N GLU A 281 -13.15 40.30 -24.40
CA GLU A 281 -14.07 39.72 -23.41
C GLU A 281 -13.40 39.81 -22.02
N THR A 282 -13.93 40.66 -21.14
CA THR A 282 -13.39 40.88 -19.80
C THR A 282 -13.83 39.73 -18.90
N PHE A 283 -12.97 38.72 -18.80
CA PHE A 283 -13.22 37.55 -17.95
C PHE A 283 -13.12 37.92 -16.47
N SER A 284 -14.25 37.97 -15.77
CA SER A 284 -14.32 38.27 -14.33
C SER A 284 -13.68 37.19 -13.44
N ALA A 285 -13.58 35.94 -13.91
CA ALA A 285 -12.96 34.83 -13.19
C ALA A 285 -11.68 34.32 -13.89
N TYR A 286 -10.62 34.11 -13.11
CA TYR A 286 -9.34 33.56 -13.61
C TYR A 286 -9.52 32.20 -14.30
N SER A 287 -10.43 31.35 -13.78
CA SER A 287 -10.69 30.03 -14.37
C SER A 287 -11.13 30.13 -15.83
N ASP A 288 -11.90 31.15 -16.18
CA ASP A 288 -12.47 31.31 -17.52
C ASP A 288 -11.43 31.88 -18.47
N TYR A 289 -10.67 32.89 -18.02
CA TYR A 289 -9.50 33.41 -18.74
C TYR A 289 -8.47 32.31 -19.06
N ARG A 290 -8.13 31.50 -18.05
CA ARG A 290 -7.20 30.37 -18.19
C ARG A 290 -7.73 29.32 -19.16
N ASN A 291 -9.01 28.98 -19.05
CA ASN A 291 -9.63 27.99 -19.93
C ASN A 291 -9.64 28.47 -21.38
N ASP A 292 -10.03 29.73 -21.64
CA ASP A 292 -10.00 30.32 -22.98
C ASP A 292 -8.59 30.27 -23.60
N PHE A 293 -7.59 30.75 -22.85
CA PHE A 293 -6.19 30.67 -23.28
C PHE A 293 -5.77 29.23 -23.59
N TYR A 294 -6.13 28.30 -22.72
CA TYR A 294 -5.81 26.88 -22.89
C TYR A 294 -6.45 26.29 -24.15
N TYR A 295 -7.73 26.59 -24.44
CA TYR A 295 -8.40 26.09 -25.65
C TYR A 295 -7.83 26.71 -26.93
N LYS A 296 -7.50 28.01 -26.89
CA LYS A 296 -6.97 28.74 -28.04
C LYS A 296 -5.57 28.28 -28.44
N TYR A 297 -4.71 27.97 -27.46
CA TYR A 297 -3.31 27.62 -27.67
C TYR A 297 -2.97 26.17 -27.33
N ALA A 298 -3.97 25.27 -27.29
CA ALA A 298 -3.83 23.86 -26.91
C ALA A 298 -2.64 23.16 -27.59
N CYS A 299 -2.34 23.47 -28.85
CA CYS A 299 -1.25 22.83 -29.62
C CYS A 299 0.14 23.49 -29.43
N CYS A 300 0.24 24.65 -28.79
CA CYS A 300 1.46 25.49 -28.73
C CYS A 300 1.95 25.72 -27.28
N GLY A 301 2.03 24.65 -26.48
CA GLY A 301 2.54 24.70 -25.09
C GLY A 301 1.47 24.84 -24.01
N ALA A 302 0.21 25.16 -24.36
CA ALA A 302 -0.86 25.21 -23.37
C ALA A 302 -1.12 23.85 -22.71
N CYS A 303 -0.84 22.72 -23.38
CA CYS A 303 -0.86 21.38 -22.76
C CYS A 303 -0.04 21.27 -21.46
N LEU A 304 0.98 22.11 -21.26
CA LEU A 304 1.76 22.12 -20.01
C LEU A 304 0.99 22.73 -18.83
N LEU A 305 -0.01 23.58 -19.07
CA LEU A 305 -0.87 24.14 -18.02
C LEU A 305 -1.61 23.05 -17.24
N VAL A 306 -1.78 21.88 -17.86
CA VAL A 306 -2.41 20.72 -17.24
C VAL A 306 -1.62 20.20 -16.02
N PHE A 307 -0.31 20.48 -15.97
CA PHE A 307 0.58 20.17 -14.85
C PHE A 307 0.69 21.29 -13.80
N SER A 308 -0.06 22.40 -13.92
CA SER A 308 -0.03 23.48 -12.92
C SER A 308 -0.46 22.98 -11.55
N PHE A 309 0.49 22.93 -10.61
CA PHE A 309 0.24 22.48 -9.25
C PHE A 309 -0.76 23.37 -8.47
N PRO A 310 -0.62 24.71 -8.40
CA PRO A 310 -1.51 25.54 -7.59
C PRO A 310 -2.96 25.52 -8.08
N TYR A 311 -3.18 25.52 -9.40
CA TYR A 311 -4.53 25.43 -9.96
C TYR A 311 -5.18 24.07 -9.69
N ASN A 312 -4.42 22.99 -9.90
CA ASN A 312 -4.90 21.64 -9.63
C ASN A 312 -5.19 21.44 -8.13
N LEU A 313 -4.34 21.98 -7.25
CA LEU A 313 -4.53 21.95 -5.80
C LEU A 313 -5.79 22.73 -5.36
N TYR A 314 -6.00 23.94 -5.91
CA TYR A 314 -7.21 24.73 -5.65
C TYR A 314 -8.48 23.97 -6.04
N LYS A 315 -8.50 23.36 -7.24
CA LYS A 315 -9.63 22.56 -7.70
C LYS A 315 -9.82 21.29 -6.87
N PHE A 316 -8.72 20.69 -6.43
CA PHE A 316 -8.71 19.50 -5.60
C PHE A 316 -9.27 19.75 -4.20
N TRP A 317 -9.04 20.93 -3.61
CA TRP A 317 -9.61 21.31 -2.31
C TRP A 317 -11.11 21.66 -2.38
N ASN A 318 -11.72 21.70 -3.56
CA ASN A 318 -13.15 21.92 -3.69
C ASN A 318 -13.94 20.73 -3.10
N THR A 319 -14.54 20.95 -1.94
CA THR A 319 -15.32 19.98 -1.17
C THR A 319 -16.81 20.01 -1.48
N LYS A 320 -17.29 20.80 -2.46
CA LYS A 320 -18.71 20.82 -2.84
C LYS A 320 -19.22 19.44 -3.24
N SER A 321 -20.46 19.11 -2.84
CA SER A 321 -21.06 17.81 -3.16
C SER A 321 -21.29 17.70 -4.64
N PRO A 322 -20.99 16.54 -5.27
CA PRO A 322 -21.49 16.30 -6.61
C PRO A 322 -23.02 16.39 -6.55
N GLN A 323 -23.58 17.25 -7.40
CA GLN A 323 -25.02 17.45 -7.50
C GLN A 323 -25.53 16.88 -8.82
N ILE A 324 -26.66 16.19 -8.77
CA ILE A 324 -27.39 15.68 -9.93
C ILE A 324 -28.79 16.29 -9.90
N LYS A 325 -29.36 16.56 -11.07
CA LYS A 325 -30.77 16.92 -11.18
C LYS A 325 -31.63 15.67 -11.05
N ASP A 326 -32.59 15.69 -10.13
CA ASP A 326 -33.60 14.65 -10.02
C ASP A 326 -34.53 14.65 -11.25
N ALA A 327 -35.41 13.65 -11.36
CA ALA A 327 -36.45 13.56 -12.39
C ALA A 327 -37.34 14.83 -12.45
N ASP A 328 -37.50 15.51 -11.31
CA ASP A 328 -38.26 16.77 -11.19
C ASP A 328 -37.42 18.03 -11.47
N GLY A 329 -36.15 17.88 -11.88
CA GLY A 329 -35.25 18.98 -12.23
C GLY A 329 -34.56 19.67 -11.04
N HIS A 330 -34.86 19.28 -9.80
CA HIS A 330 -34.23 19.80 -8.58
C HIS A 330 -32.80 19.28 -8.40
N TRP A 331 -31.90 20.14 -7.92
CA TRP A 331 -30.53 19.75 -7.60
C TRP A 331 -30.48 18.99 -6.27
N ILE A 332 -30.13 17.71 -6.34
CA ILE A 332 -29.93 16.85 -5.18
C ILE A 332 -28.46 16.41 -5.09
N THR A 333 -28.01 16.07 -3.89
CA THR A 333 -26.70 15.42 -3.71
C THR A 333 -26.70 14.08 -4.44
N HIS A 334 -25.59 13.76 -5.11
CA HIS A 334 -25.43 12.49 -5.82
C HIS A 334 -25.72 11.31 -4.87
N PRO A 335 -26.60 10.35 -5.22
CA PRO A 335 -26.97 9.24 -4.34
C PRO A 335 -25.78 8.41 -3.83
N LEU A 336 -24.75 8.29 -4.66
CA LEU A 336 -23.49 7.61 -4.34
C LEU A 336 -22.44 8.47 -3.60
N ALA A 337 -22.79 9.65 -3.07
CA ALA A 337 -21.82 10.50 -2.35
C ALA A 337 -21.23 9.83 -1.10
N ALA A 338 -21.98 8.92 -0.46
CA ALA A 338 -21.51 8.15 0.69
C ALA A 338 -20.30 7.24 0.37
N LEU A 339 -20.06 6.92 -0.91
CA LEU A 339 -18.90 6.11 -1.31
C LEU A 339 -17.57 6.79 -0.98
N ASP A 340 -17.53 8.12 -0.90
CA ASP A 340 -16.30 8.86 -0.53
C ASP A 340 -15.88 8.52 0.91
N GLY A 341 -16.82 8.55 1.86
CA GLY A 341 -16.58 8.15 3.24
C GLY A 341 -16.18 6.67 3.37
N ILE A 342 -16.87 5.78 2.66
CA ILE A 342 -16.56 4.34 2.70
C ILE A 342 -15.13 4.10 2.21
N ARG A 343 -14.72 4.72 1.10
CA ARG A 343 -13.36 4.59 0.56
C ARG A 343 -12.30 5.10 1.54
N ALA A 344 -12.50 6.29 2.12
CA ALA A 344 -11.55 6.89 3.04
C ALA A 344 -11.35 6.04 4.31
N ILE A 345 -12.45 5.55 4.90
CA ILE A 345 -12.41 4.69 6.09
C ILE A 345 -11.76 3.34 5.75
N THR A 346 -12.17 2.72 4.64
CA THR A 346 -11.66 1.40 4.23
C THR A 346 -10.18 1.45 3.91
N LEU A 347 -9.69 2.48 3.22
CA LEU A 347 -8.26 2.65 2.97
C LEU A 347 -7.48 2.88 4.27
N SER A 348 -8.00 3.71 5.18
CA SER A 348 -7.35 3.94 6.46
C SER A 348 -7.22 2.64 7.26
N TRP A 349 -8.23 1.78 7.18
CA TRP A 349 -8.18 0.43 7.75
C TRP A 349 -7.13 -0.46 7.07
N ILE A 350 -7.02 -0.46 5.74
CA ILE A 350 -5.95 -1.17 5.01
C ILE A 350 -4.56 -0.72 5.49
N ILE A 351 -4.33 0.60 5.59
CA ILE A 351 -3.05 1.15 6.04
C ILE A 351 -2.72 0.66 7.46
N TYR A 352 -3.72 0.64 8.37
CA TYR A 352 -3.54 0.11 9.72
C TYR A 352 -3.15 -1.38 9.72
N VAL A 353 -3.82 -2.20 8.91
CA VAL A 353 -3.52 -3.64 8.81
C VAL A 353 -2.17 -3.91 8.17
N HIS A 354 -1.81 -3.18 7.12
CA HIS A 354 -0.50 -3.28 6.48
C HIS A 354 0.62 -2.78 7.37
N THR A 355 0.37 -1.79 8.22
CA THR A 355 1.35 -1.35 9.24
C THR A 355 1.77 -2.55 10.10
N LEU A 356 0.81 -3.35 10.58
CA LEU A 356 1.16 -4.58 11.31
C LEU A 356 1.81 -5.65 10.40
N THR A 357 1.22 -5.88 9.22
CA THR A 357 1.62 -7.02 8.35
C THR A 357 3.07 -6.88 7.88
N PHE A 358 3.47 -5.68 7.45
CA PHE A 358 4.85 -5.42 7.03
C PHE A 358 5.82 -5.22 8.21
N GLN A 359 5.32 -4.89 9.41
CA GLN A 359 6.16 -4.84 10.61
C GLN A 359 6.77 -6.18 11.00
N VAL A 360 6.18 -7.30 10.55
CA VAL A 360 6.70 -8.65 10.80
C VAL A 360 8.15 -8.79 10.32
N TYR A 361 8.55 -8.06 9.28
CA TYR A 361 9.91 -8.10 8.75
C TYR A 361 10.96 -7.43 9.65
N TYR A 362 10.56 -6.62 10.63
CA TYR A 362 11.49 -5.83 11.44
C TYR A 362 11.11 -5.75 12.93
N MET A 363 10.30 -6.67 13.43
CA MET A 363 9.90 -6.75 14.85
C MET A 363 10.84 -7.64 15.67
N SER A 364 11.09 -7.27 16.92
CA SER A 364 11.95 -8.00 17.85
C SER A 364 11.20 -8.92 18.83
N ASN A 365 9.87 -8.91 18.83
CA ASN A 365 9.04 -9.67 19.77
C ASN A 365 7.82 -10.29 19.08
N ALA A 366 8.01 -10.77 17.86
CA ALA A 366 6.93 -11.24 16.98
C ALA A 366 6.00 -12.25 17.65
N LEU A 367 6.57 -13.30 18.26
CA LEU A 367 5.82 -14.40 18.86
C LEU A 367 5.07 -13.95 20.11
N LEU A 368 5.72 -13.14 20.95
CA LEU A 368 5.10 -12.61 22.17
C LEU A 368 3.96 -11.63 21.85
N PHE A 369 4.19 -10.73 20.89
CA PHE A 369 3.17 -9.79 20.44
C PHE A 369 1.99 -10.55 19.87
N GLN A 370 2.26 -11.53 19.01
CA GLN A 370 1.26 -12.42 18.43
C GLN A 370 0.39 -13.10 19.51
N ASP A 371 0.98 -13.81 20.47
CA ASP A 371 0.22 -14.49 21.55
C ASP A 371 -0.66 -13.52 22.35
N LYS A 372 -0.12 -12.34 22.71
CA LYS A 372 -0.88 -11.32 23.42
C LYS A 372 -2.03 -10.76 22.60
N GLN A 373 -1.81 -10.51 21.31
CA GLN A 373 -2.80 -9.93 20.43
C GLN A 373 -3.93 -10.89 20.07
N TYR A 374 -3.64 -12.19 19.92
CA TYR A 374 -4.69 -13.19 19.66
C TYR A 374 -5.78 -13.21 20.72
N LYS A 375 -5.44 -12.80 21.94
CA LYS A 375 -6.34 -12.72 23.09
C LYS A 375 -7.14 -11.41 23.14
N ASP A 376 -6.77 -10.36 22.39
CA ASP A 376 -7.46 -9.07 22.38
C ASP A 376 -8.57 -9.04 21.32
N TRP A 377 -9.78 -8.65 21.73
CA TRP A 377 -10.91 -8.50 20.81
C TRP A 377 -10.66 -7.43 19.74
N ARG A 378 -9.87 -6.41 20.05
CA ARG A 378 -9.51 -5.33 19.12
C ARG A 378 -8.68 -5.85 17.95
N PHE A 379 -7.88 -6.89 18.18
CA PHE A 379 -7.03 -7.48 17.16
C PHE A 379 -7.82 -8.15 16.03
N GLN A 380 -9.09 -8.50 16.28
CA GLN A 380 -9.97 -9.04 15.24
C GLN A 380 -10.17 -8.06 14.08
N LEU A 381 -10.12 -6.75 14.33
CA LEU A 381 -10.16 -5.72 13.29
C LEU A 381 -8.96 -5.84 12.34
N THR A 382 -7.77 -6.15 12.88
CA THR A 382 -6.57 -6.31 12.07
C THR A 382 -6.55 -7.66 11.35
N ARG A 383 -6.83 -8.74 12.09
CA ARG A 383 -6.81 -10.11 11.57
C ARG A 383 -7.84 -10.34 10.46
N ASN A 384 -9.05 -9.80 10.61
CA ASN A 384 -10.09 -9.86 9.59
C ASN A 384 -10.04 -8.67 8.62
N GLY A 385 -8.90 -7.97 8.57
CA GLY A 385 -8.64 -6.85 7.66
C GLY A 385 -8.83 -7.17 6.18
N SER A 386 -8.78 -8.45 5.79
CA SER A 386 -8.97 -8.87 4.39
C SER A 386 -10.31 -8.44 3.77
N PHE A 387 -11.34 -8.24 4.59
CA PHE A 387 -12.67 -7.79 4.15
C PHE A 387 -12.68 -6.35 3.63
N SER A 388 -11.71 -5.52 4.02
CA SER A 388 -11.53 -4.17 3.48
C SER A 388 -11.37 -4.18 1.95
N VAL A 389 -10.67 -5.17 1.41
CA VAL A 389 -10.47 -5.30 -0.04
C VAL A 389 -11.76 -5.74 -0.74
N ASP A 390 -12.57 -6.58 -0.10
CA ASP A 390 -13.87 -7.02 -0.61
C ASP A 390 -14.86 -5.83 -0.71
N THR A 391 -14.78 -4.85 0.22
CA THR A 391 -15.49 -3.57 0.12
C THR A 391 -15.09 -2.78 -1.13
N PHE A 392 -13.80 -2.74 -1.46
CA PHE A 392 -13.33 -2.06 -2.68
C PHE A 392 -13.80 -2.76 -3.95
N PHE A 393 -13.76 -4.10 -4.02
CA PHE A 393 -14.31 -4.86 -5.14
C PHE A 393 -15.81 -4.61 -5.32
N LEU A 394 -16.58 -4.58 -4.23
CA LEU A 394 -18.01 -4.24 -4.24
C LEU A 394 -18.24 -2.84 -4.85
N ILE A 395 -17.50 -1.83 -4.40
CA ILE A 395 -17.61 -0.45 -4.90
C ILE A 395 -17.24 -0.37 -6.38
N SER A 396 -16.17 -1.05 -6.80
CA SER A 396 -15.74 -1.09 -8.21
C SER A 396 -16.78 -1.73 -9.12
N GLY A 397 -17.37 -2.86 -8.72
CA GLY A 397 -18.45 -3.51 -9.47
C GLY A 397 -19.69 -2.62 -9.58
N LEU A 398 -20.07 -1.97 -8.48
CA LEU A 398 -21.19 -1.03 -8.42
C LEU A 398 -21.00 0.14 -9.39
N LEU A 399 -19.87 0.82 -9.33
CA LEU A 399 -19.60 1.99 -10.16
C LEU A 399 -19.45 1.63 -11.63
N SER A 400 -18.81 0.49 -11.92
CA SER A 400 -18.67 0.03 -13.31
C SER A 400 -20.04 -0.24 -13.94
N CYS A 401 -20.95 -0.91 -13.23
CA CYS A 401 -22.31 -1.13 -13.74
C CYS A 401 -23.13 0.16 -13.80
N TYR A 402 -23.16 0.95 -12.72
CA TYR A 402 -23.99 2.16 -12.62
C TYR A 402 -23.64 3.22 -13.68
N ILE A 403 -22.36 3.34 -14.06
CA ILE A 403 -21.89 4.36 -15.01
C ILE A 403 -21.85 3.82 -16.45
N LEU A 404 -21.45 2.55 -16.66
CA LEU A 404 -21.14 2.07 -18.01
C LEU A 404 -22.34 1.45 -18.72
N ILE A 405 -23.26 0.82 -17.99
CA ILE A 405 -24.49 0.24 -18.57
C ILE A 405 -25.27 1.30 -19.36
N PRO A 406 -25.70 2.45 -18.78
CA PRO A 406 -26.42 3.49 -19.51
C PRO A 406 -25.69 3.98 -20.77
N ASN A 407 -24.37 4.08 -20.72
CA ASN A 407 -23.58 4.58 -21.84
C ASN A 407 -23.43 3.52 -22.94
N SER A 408 -23.38 2.25 -22.58
CA SER A 408 -23.37 1.13 -23.52
C SER A 408 -24.73 0.95 -24.23
N GLU A 409 -25.84 1.27 -23.55
CA GLU A 409 -27.20 1.21 -24.12
C GLU A 409 -27.40 2.25 -25.23
N LYS A 410 -26.74 3.41 -25.14
CA LYS A 410 -26.77 4.44 -26.18
C LYS A 410 -26.10 4.01 -27.48
N CYS A 411 -25.27 2.96 -27.46
CA CYS A 411 -24.57 2.45 -28.63
C CYS A 411 -25.45 1.43 -29.38
N THR A 412 -25.84 1.76 -30.61
CA THR A 412 -26.63 0.87 -31.47
C THR A 412 -25.73 -0.05 -32.30
N GLY A 413 -26.05 -1.35 -32.30
CA GLY A 413 -25.29 -2.37 -33.04
C GLY A 413 -24.12 -2.99 -32.28
N ILE A 414 -23.76 -4.23 -32.65
CA ILE A 414 -22.73 -5.03 -31.97
C ILE A 414 -21.34 -4.41 -32.13
N CYS A 415 -20.98 -3.94 -33.32
CA CYS A 415 -19.67 -3.32 -33.57
C CYS A 415 -19.45 -2.07 -32.72
N ALA A 416 -20.46 -1.20 -32.58
CA ALA A 416 -20.38 -0.01 -31.74
C ALA A 416 -20.20 -0.36 -30.26
N LYS A 417 -20.90 -1.40 -29.77
CA LYS A 417 -20.74 -1.90 -28.40
C LYS A 417 -19.35 -2.47 -28.14
N ILE A 418 -18.80 -3.26 -29.07
CA ILE A 418 -17.43 -3.79 -28.97
C ILE A 418 -16.44 -2.62 -28.90
N TRP A 419 -16.59 -1.63 -29.78
CA TRP A 419 -15.72 -0.46 -29.81
C TRP A 419 -15.82 0.38 -28.53
N PHE A 420 -17.02 0.53 -27.97
CA PHE A 420 -17.25 1.17 -26.68
C PHE A 420 -16.47 0.48 -25.56
N TRP A 421 -16.54 -0.85 -25.45
CA TRP A 421 -15.84 -1.61 -24.41
C TRP A 421 -14.31 -1.61 -24.60
N LEU A 422 -13.82 -1.66 -25.84
CA LEU A 422 -12.39 -1.51 -26.14
C LEU A 422 -11.87 -0.13 -25.73
N HIS A 423 -12.59 0.93 -26.12
CA HIS A 423 -12.26 2.29 -25.70
C HIS A 423 -12.29 2.43 -24.18
N TYR A 424 -13.26 1.82 -23.51
CA TYR A 424 -13.33 1.79 -22.04
C TYR A 424 -12.10 1.11 -21.42
N ALA A 425 -11.66 -0.04 -21.94
CA ALA A 425 -10.50 -0.75 -21.43
C ALA A 425 -9.23 0.12 -21.52
N VAL A 426 -8.99 0.71 -22.70
CA VAL A 426 -7.85 1.62 -22.92
C VAL A 426 -7.93 2.83 -21.99
N HIS A 427 -9.09 3.45 -21.89
CA HIS A 427 -9.31 4.61 -21.03
C HIS A 427 -9.06 4.27 -19.55
N ARG A 428 -9.56 3.13 -19.07
CA ARG A 428 -9.32 2.69 -17.69
C ARG A 428 -7.85 2.43 -17.44
N PHE A 429 -7.15 1.80 -18.39
CA PHE A 429 -5.70 1.60 -18.31
C PHE A 429 -4.94 2.92 -18.23
N LEU A 430 -5.23 3.88 -19.12
CA LEU A 430 -4.58 5.20 -19.14
C LEU A 430 -4.82 6.02 -17.87
N ARG A 431 -5.91 5.78 -17.15
CA ARG A 431 -6.18 6.42 -15.86
C ARG A 431 -5.31 5.86 -14.73
N ILE A 432 -5.08 4.55 -14.73
CA ILE A 432 -4.43 3.81 -13.65
C ILE A 432 -2.90 3.77 -13.86
N ALA A 433 -2.48 3.49 -15.09
CA ALA A 433 -1.08 3.23 -15.43
C ALA A 433 -0.10 4.34 -15.03
N PRO A 434 -0.39 5.65 -15.16
CA PRO A 434 0.58 6.70 -14.86
C PRO A 434 1.07 6.69 -13.40
N SER A 435 0.16 6.65 -12.43
CA SER A 435 0.53 6.66 -11.01
C SER A 435 1.18 5.34 -10.61
N TRP A 436 0.66 4.20 -11.11
CA TRP A 436 1.28 2.89 -10.91
C TRP A 436 2.72 2.86 -11.44
N PHE A 437 2.95 3.37 -12.65
CA PHE A 437 4.27 3.37 -13.28
C PHE A 437 5.26 4.21 -12.49
N VAL A 438 4.88 5.42 -12.06
CA VAL A 438 5.74 6.29 -11.23
C VAL A 438 6.09 5.64 -9.89
N VAL A 439 5.14 4.97 -9.24
CA VAL A 439 5.42 4.24 -7.99
C VAL A 439 6.34 3.05 -8.24
N THR A 440 6.15 2.31 -9.34
CA THR A 440 6.97 1.15 -9.70
C THR A 440 8.41 1.54 -9.98
N ILE A 441 8.67 2.63 -10.71
CA ILE A 441 10.03 3.11 -10.96
C ILE A 441 10.67 3.67 -9.69
N ALA A 442 9.89 4.31 -8.80
CA ALA A 442 10.40 4.78 -7.52
C ALA A 442 10.80 3.61 -6.63
N PHE A 443 9.98 2.56 -6.58
CA PHE A 443 10.30 1.33 -5.84
C PHE A 443 11.51 0.61 -6.43
N THR A 444 11.54 0.37 -7.74
CA THR A 444 12.63 -0.39 -8.37
C THR A 444 13.95 0.38 -8.47
N GLY A 445 13.89 1.71 -8.63
CA GLY A 445 15.04 2.56 -8.91
C GLY A 445 15.53 3.40 -7.73
N LEU A 446 14.64 3.99 -6.92
CA LEU A 446 15.01 4.94 -5.86
C LEU A 446 15.08 4.30 -4.47
N PHE A 447 14.15 3.38 -4.16
CA PHE A 447 14.05 2.72 -2.85
C PHE A 447 15.37 2.12 -2.32
N PRO A 448 16.16 1.34 -3.12
CA PRO A 448 17.44 0.82 -2.65
C PRO A 448 18.49 1.88 -2.31
N TYR A 449 18.39 3.10 -2.87
CA TYR A 449 19.35 4.18 -2.63
C TYR A 449 18.94 5.13 -1.52
N MET A 450 17.66 5.14 -1.15
CA MET A 450 17.15 5.94 -0.05
C MET A 450 17.11 5.19 1.28
N THR A 451 17.11 3.85 1.24
CA THR A 451 16.96 3.00 2.43
C THR A 451 18.32 2.57 2.97
N ASP A 452 18.64 2.95 4.21
CA ASP A 452 19.90 2.62 4.86
C ASP A 452 19.65 2.11 6.29
N GLY A 453 20.14 0.92 6.62
CA GLY A 453 19.91 0.28 7.91
C GLY A 453 20.28 -1.21 7.97
N PRO A 454 20.45 -1.77 9.18
CA PRO A 454 20.88 -3.17 9.40
C PRO A 454 19.86 -4.23 8.97
N LEU A 455 18.61 -3.84 8.73
CA LEU A 455 17.53 -4.74 8.32
C LEU A 455 17.35 -4.78 6.80
N TYR A 456 18.04 -3.90 6.08
CA TYR A 456 18.02 -3.81 4.63
C TYR A 456 19.34 -4.32 4.06
N PRO A 457 19.34 -5.14 2.98
CA PRO A 457 20.58 -5.69 2.47
C PRO A 457 21.51 -4.72 1.72
N GLN A 458 21.07 -3.49 1.44
CA GLN A 458 21.73 -2.52 0.53
C GLN A 458 22.24 -3.19 -0.77
N ASN A 459 21.58 -4.27 -1.19
CA ASN A 459 21.88 -5.01 -2.39
C ASN A 459 20.55 -5.43 -3.03
N PRO A 460 20.16 -4.80 -4.15
CA PRO A 460 18.90 -5.12 -4.82
C PRO A 460 18.75 -6.58 -5.24
N ALA A 461 19.85 -7.30 -5.44
CA ALA A 461 19.82 -8.73 -5.79
C ALA A 461 19.64 -9.65 -4.57
N ALA A 462 19.84 -9.13 -3.35
CA ALA A 462 19.64 -9.87 -2.10
C ALA A 462 18.27 -9.62 -1.47
N GLU A 463 17.51 -8.64 -1.97
CA GLU A 463 16.11 -8.40 -1.61
C GLU A 463 15.19 -9.06 -2.66
N ASP A 464 14.57 -10.19 -2.30
CA ASP A 464 13.81 -11.01 -3.25
C ASP A 464 12.66 -10.25 -3.91
N ASP A 465 11.93 -9.41 -3.15
CA ASP A 465 10.79 -8.63 -3.66
C ASP A 465 11.23 -7.60 -4.71
N LEU A 466 12.33 -6.88 -4.43
CA LEU A 466 12.86 -5.87 -5.34
C LEU A 466 13.44 -6.51 -6.61
N ALA A 467 14.16 -7.62 -6.47
CA ALA A 467 14.69 -8.39 -7.60
C ALA A 467 13.56 -8.92 -8.49
N ALA A 468 12.54 -9.56 -7.90
CA ALA A 468 11.36 -10.03 -8.62
C ALA A 468 10.64 -8.90 -9.34
N CYS A 469 10.61 -7.71 -8.74
CA CYS A 469 10.01 -6.53 -9.36
C CYS A 469 10.78 -6.05 -10.58
N ARG A 470 12.10 -6.00 -10.51
CA ARG A 470 12.95 -5.61 -11.65
C ARG A 470 12.80 -6.56 -12.85
N ASP A 471 12.52 -7.84 -12.59
CA ASP A 471 12.34 -8.84 -13.64
C ASP A 471 10.89 -8.90 -14.19
N HIS A 472 9.88 -8.76 -13.33
CA HIS A 472 8.48 -9.03 -13.66
C HIS A 472 7.54 -7.82 -13.63
N TRP A 473 8.04 -6.58 -13.52
CA TRP A 473 7.16 -5.38 -13.45
C TRP A 473 6.15 -5.25 -14.60
N TRP A 474 6.51 -5.70 -15.81
CA TRP A 474 5.70 -5.54 -17.02
C TRP A 474 4.44 -6.43 -17.02
N VAL A 475 4.40 -7.52 -16.23
CA VAL A 475 3.22 -8.38 -16.08
C VAL A 475 2.30 -7.97 -14.94
N THR A 476 2.47 -6.78 -14.33
CA THR A 476 1.71 -6.41 -13.12
C THR A 476 0.21 -6.67 -13.25
N PHE A 477 -0.46 -6.26 -14.34
CA PHE A 477 -1.91 -6.45 -14.53
C PHE A 477 -2.35 -7.91 -14.75
N LEU A 478 -1.41 -8.84 -14.78
CA LEU A 478 -1.58 -10.29 -14.92
C LEU A 478 -0.83 -11.07 -13.82
N ASN A 479 -0.32 -10.40 -12.78
CA ASN A 479 0.48 -11.02 -11.71
C ASN A 479 -0.29 -12.00 -10.81
N ASN A 480 -1.61 -12.07 -10.96
CA ASN A 480 -2.50 -13.03 -10.32
C ASN A 480 -2.60 -14.35 -11.10
N TRP A 481 -2.00 -14.44 -12.28
CA TRP A 481 -1.91 -15.64 -13.12
C TRP A 481 -0.48 -16.00 -13.50
N ILE A 482 0.40 -15.01 -13.59
CA ILE A 482 1.79 -15.14 -14.02
C ILE A 482 2.71 -14.73 -12.87
N HIS A 483 3.67 -15.59 -12.50
CA HIS A 483 4.61 -15.35 -11.40
C HIS A 483 3.93 -15.00 -10.07
N THR A 484 2.91 -15.79 -9.68
CA THR A 484 2.11 -15.59 -8.46
C THR A 484 2.92 -15.73 -7.17
N ASP A 485 4.01 -16.49 -7.23
CA ASP A 485 4.97 -16.72 -6.15
C ASP A 485 5.91 -15.53 -5.93
N LYS A 486 6.22 -14.78 -6.99
CA LYS A 486 7.17 -13.65 -6.99
C LYS A 486 6.64 -12.44 -7.77
N PRO A 487 5.57 -11.79 -7.28
CA PRO A 487 5.05 -10.57 -7.89
C PRO A 487 5.96 -9.37 -7.58
N CYS A 488 5.97 -8.38 -8.47
CA CYS A 488 6.79 -7.16 -8.35
C CYS A 488 6.51 -6.35 -7.07
N MET A 489 5.24 -6.10 -6.79
CA MET A 489 4.79 -5.44 -5.58
C MET A 489 3.61 -6.22 -5.05
N LEU A 490 3.74 -6.84 -3.87
CA LEU A 490 2.76 -7.80 -3.37
C LEU A 490 1.33 -7.25 -3.42
N TRP A 491 1.11 -6.00 -3.03
CA TRP A 491 -0.23 -5.40 -3.03
C TRP A 491 -0.85 -5.22 -4.43
N THR A 492 -0.09 -5.26 -5.53
CA THR A 492 -0.64 -5.01 -6.87
C THR A 492 -1.58 -6.09 -7.42
N TRP A 493 -1.69 -7.27 -6.80
CA TRP A 493 -2.67 -8.30 -7.19
C TRP A 493 -4.10 -7.76 -7.22
N TYR A 494 -4.43 -6.82 -6.32
CA TYR A 494 -5.75 -6.19 -6.26
C TYR A 494 -6.04 -5.42 -7.55
N LEU A 495 -5.03 -4.71 -8.07
CA LEU A 495 -5.15 -3.92 -9.28
C LEU A 495 -5.42 -4.81 -10.50
N SER A 496 -4.74 -5.94 -10.58
CA SER A 496 -4.93 -6.95 -11.62
C SER A 496 -6.36 -7.48 -11.62
N ASN A 497 -6.85 -7.90 -10.45
CA ASN A 497 -8.22 -8.38 -10.27
C ASN A 497 -9.24 -7.31 -10.65
N ASP A 498 -9.12 -6.08 -10.13
CA ASP A 498 -10.05 -4.99 -10.39
C ASP A 498 -10.11 -4.59 -11.87
N TYR A 499 -8.95 -4.52 -12.54
CA TYR A 499 -8.89 -4.27 -13.97
C TYR A 499 -9.54 -5.40 -14.77
N GLN A 500 -9.17 -6.66 -14.50
CA GLN A 500 -9.72 -7.84 -15.19
C GLN A 500 -11.24 -7.96 -15.01
N PHE A 501 -11.75 -7.80 -13.78
CA PHE A 501 -13.18 -7.86 -13.50
C PHE A 501 -13.96 -6.79 -14.27
N SER A 502 -13.41 -5.59 -14.36
CA SER A 502 -14.07 -4.52 -15.09
C SER A 502 -14.04 -4.63 -16.61
N VAL A 503 -12.95 -5.14 -17.17
CA VAL A 503 -12.77 -5.26 -18.62
C VAL A 503 -13.38 -6.54 -19.17
N VAL A 504 -13.58 -7.57 -18.34
CA VAL A 504 -14.13 -8.87 -18.76
C VAL A 504 -15.54 -9.11 -18.22
N LEU A 505 -15.73 -9.06 -16.89
CA LEU A 505 -17.00 -9.47 -16.29
C LEU A 505 -18.12 -8.46 -16.55
N VAL A 506 -17.82 -7.16 -16.52
CA VAL A 506 -18.84 -6.11 -16.72
C VAL A 506 -19.41 -6.12 -18.16
N PRO A 507 -18.61 -6.20 -19.24
CA PRO A 507 -19.16 -6.34 -20.59
C PRO A 507 -20.02 -7.59 -20.76
N ILE A 508 -19.61 -8.74 -20.19
CA ILE A 508 -20.37 -9.99 -20.24
C ILE A 508 -21.72 -9.80 -19.53
N PHE A 509 -21.69 -9.24 -18.32
CA PHE A 509 -22.89 -8.95 -17.55
C PHE A 509 -23.83 -8.00 -18.30
N ALA A 510 -23.31 -6.91 -18.88
CA ALA A 510 -24.09 -5.95 -19.66
C ALA A 510 -24.67 -6.58 -20.95
N ALA A 511 -23.92 -7.43 -21.64
CA ALA A 511 -24.40 -8.16 -22.81
C ALA A 511 -25.55 -9.12 -22.46
N LEU A 512 -25.42 -9.87 -21.36
CA LEU A 512 -26.47 -10.76 -20.88
C LEU A 512 -27.72 -10.00 -20.42
N LEU A 513 -27.55 -8.86 -19.74
CA LEU A 513 -28.67 -7.98 -19.37
C LEU A 513 -29.42 -7.47 -20.61
N ALA A 514 -28.71 -7.13 -21.68
CA ALA A 514 -29.31 -6.67 -22.94
C ALA A 514 -30.10 -7.77 -23.67
N ILE A 515 -29.76 -9.05 -23.45
CA ILE A 515 -30.55 -10.19 -23.96
C ILE A 515 -31.76 -10.42 -23.06
N HIS A 516 -31.53 -10.62 -21.76
CA HIS A 516 -32.58 -10.81 -20.77
C HIS A 516 -32.06 -10.49 -19.37
N TRP A 517 -32.77 -9.66 -18.60
CA TRP A 517 -32.32 -9.23 -17.27
C TRP A 517 -32.04 -10.41 -16.32
N ILE A 518 -32.84 -11.49 -16.40
CA ILE A 518 -32.63 -12.72 -15.61
C ILE A 518 -31.28 -13.38 -15.94
N ALA A 519 -30.88 -13.40 -17.22
CA ALA A 519 -29.61 -14.02 -17.62
C ALA A 519 -28.41 -13.31 -17.00
N GLY A 520 -28.44 -11.97 -16.97
CA GLY A 520 -27.41 -11.19 -16.27
C GLY A 520 -27.36 -11.50 -14.77
N ILE A 521 -28.52 -11.58 -14.09
CA ILE A 521 -28.57 -11.91 -12.66
C ILE A 521 -28.09 -13.33 -12.38
N LEU A 522 -28.50 -14.32 -13.18
CA LEU A 522 -28.03 -15.69 -13.04
C LEU A 522 -26.50 -15.78 -13.22
N PHE A 523 -25.94 -15.03 -14.15
CA PHE A 523 -24.48 -14.93 -14.32
C PHE A 523 -23.79 -14.36 -13.07
N ALA A 524 -24.29 -13.24 -12.53
CA ALA A 524 -23.71 -12.64 -11.33
C ALA A 524 -23.84 -13.57 -10.10
N VAL A 525 -24.97 -14.26 -9.94
CA VAL A 525 -25.17 -15.27 -8.88
C VAL A 525 -24.23 -16.46 -9.07
N ALA A 526 -24.02 -16.93 -10.30
CA ALA A 526 -23.07 -17.99 -10.61
C ALA A 526 -21.63 -17.60 -10.26
N LEU A 527 -21.22 -16.34 -10.45
CA LEU A 527 -19.92 -15.84 -9.99
C LEU A 527 -19.79 -15.87 -8.47
N VAL A 528 -20.84 -15.48 -7.72
CA VAL A 528 -20.83 -15.57 -6.25
C VAL A 528 -20.69 -17.03 -5.80
N VAL A 529 -21.52 -17.92 -6.35
CA VAL A 529 -21.52 -19.36 -5.99
C VAL A 529 -20.19 -20.01 -6.34
N SER A 530 -19.63 -19.75 -7.53
CA SER A 530 -18.33 -20.31 -7.93
C SER A 530 -17.19 -19.77 -7.07
N SER A 531 -17.22 -18.50 -6.66
CA SER A 531 -16.25 -17.93 -5.71
C SER A 531 -16.24 -18.65 -4.37
N SER A 532 -17.44 -18.86 -3.82
CA SER A 532 -17.62 -19.56 -2.54
C SER A 532 -17.26 -21.03 -2.65
N ALA A 533 -17.64 -21.70 -3.74
CA ALA A 533 -17.31 -23.10 -3.98
C ALA A 533 -15.79 -23.30 -4.12
N ALA A 534 -15.10 -22.48 -4.91
CA ALA A 534 -13.65 -22.54 -5.04
C ALA A 534 -12.95 -22.31 -3.70
N THR A 535 -13.41 -21.31 -2.93
CA THR A 535 -12.89 -21.03 -1.59
C THR A 535 -13.08 -22.21 -0.64
N PHE A 536 -14.27 -22.82 -0.64
CA PHE A 536 -14.57 -23.99 0.18
C PHE A 536 -13.65 -25.17 -0.16
N VAL A 537 -13.56 -25.53 -1.44
CA VAL A 537 -12.79 -26.69 -1.89
C VAL A 537 -11.31 -26.54 -1.55
N ILE A 538 -10.73 -25.35 -1.81
CA ILE A 538 -9.31 -25.09 -1.52
C ILE A 538 -9.07 -25.09 -0.01
N THR A 539 -9.92 -24.42 0.78
CA THR A 539 -9.76 -24.38 2.25
C THR A 539 -9.84 -25.79 2.84
N TYR A 540 -10.79 -26.60 2.36
CA TYR A 540 -10.99 -27.97 2.82
C TYR A 540 -9.81 -28.89 2.45
N GLN A 541 -9.33 -28.80 1.21
CA GLN A 541 -8.26 -29.67 0.70
C GLN A 541 -6.90 -29.39 1.34
N TYR A 542 -6.60 -28.11 1.60
CA TYR A 542 -5.33 -27.70 2.19
C TYR A 542 -5.40 -27.48 3.71
N GLU A 543 -6.54 -27.81 4.33
CA GLU A 543 -6.80 -27.68 5.77
C GLU A 543 -6.48 -26.28 6.30
N TYR A 544 -6.80 -25.24 5.52
CA TYR A 544 -6.54 -23.87 5.93
C TYR A 544 -7.45 -23.45 7.08
N GLY A 545 -6.88 -22.73 8.04
CA GLY A 545 -7.65 -22.08 9.10
C GLY A 545 -8.66 -21.05 8.56
N PRO A 546 -9.67 -20.66 9.36
CA PRO A 546 -10.75 -19.77 8.95
C PRO A 546 -10.32 -18.32 8.62
N SER A 547 -9.04 -17.99 8.81
CA SER A 547 -8.46 -16.69 8.45
C SER A 547 -7.21 -16.92 7.60
N PRO A 548 -7.04 -16.18 6.49
CA PRO A 548 -5.91 -16.36 5.58
C PRO A 548 -4.65 -15.78 6.24
N ILE A 549 -3.98 -16.60 7.04
CA ILE A 549 -2.72 -16.28 7.71
C ILE A 549 -1.52 -16.97 7.04
N PRO A 550 -1.62 -18.21 6.49
CA PRO A 550 -0.47 -18.83 5.84
C PRO A 550 -0.08 -18.16 4.52
N LEU A 551 1.22 -18.00 4.26
CA LEU A 551 1.76 -17.47 3.00
C LEU A 551 1.24 -18.22 1.75
N LYS A 552 1.09 -19.55 1.85
CA LYS A 552 0.50 -20.38 0.77
C LYS A 552 -0.98 -20.08 0.53
N SER A 553 -1.72 -19.71 1.58
CA SER A 553 -3.11 -19.26 1.41
C SER A 553 -3.19 -17.93 0.67
N MET A 554 -2.13 -17.11 0.71
CA MET A 554 -2.06 -15.86 -0.04
C MET A 554 -2.04 -16.07 -1.55
N GLU A 555 -1.29 -17.08 -2.01
CA GLU A 555 -1.22 -17.47 -3.42
C GLU A 555 -2.54 -18.12 -3.89
N HIS A 556 -2.98 -19.18 -3.21
CA HIS A 556 -4.08 -20.01 -3.70
C HIS A 556 -5.48 -19.40 -3.49
N LEU A 557 -5.63 -18.48 -2.53
CA LEU A 557 -6.95 -17.99 -2.12
C LEU A 557 -7.02 -16.46 -2.04
N TYR A 558 -6.01 -15.80 -1.48
CA TYR A 558 -6.13 -14.36 -1.23
C TYR A 558 -6.00 -13.52 -2.50
N SER A 559 -4.99 -13.80 -3.33
CA SER A 559 -4.69 -13.05 -4.56
C SER A 559 -5.44 -13.58 -5.80
N ALA A 560 -5.91 -14.83 -5.75
CA ALA A 560 -6.58 -15.51 -6.85
C ALA A 560 -7.90 -14.84 -7.28
N ALA A 561 -8.05 -14.60 -8.58
CA ALA A 561 -9.21 -13.93 -9.17
C ALA A 561 -10.54 -14.66 -8.87
N TYR A 562 -10.56 -15.99 -9.01
CA TYR A 562 -11.75 -16.81 -8.81
C TYR A 562 -12.25 -16.80 -7.36
N ALA A 563 -11.41 -16.47 -6.38
CA ALA A 563 -11.81 -16.37 -4.97
C ALA A 563 -12.40 -14.99 -4.62
N ARG A 564 -12.30 -14.00 -5.53
CA ARG A 564 -12.62 -12.59 -5.27
C ARG A 564 -13.73 -12.01 -6.13
N TRP A 565 -14.00 -12.61 -7.29
CA TRP A 565 -15.03 -12.10 -8.22
C TRP A 565 -16.46 -12.10 -7.63
N GLY A 566 -16.73 -12.82 -6.53
CA GLY A 566 -18.03 -12.86 -5.88
C GLY A 566 -18.41 -11.53 -5.23
N SER A 567 -17.48 -10.90 -4.51
CA SER A 567 -17.68 -9.57 -3.92
C SER A 567 -17.90 -8.50 -4.99
N TYR A 568 -17.17 -8.59 -6.10
CA TYR A 568 -17.37 -7.73 -7.27
C TYR A 568 -18.74 -7.93 -7.91
N ALA A 569 -19.20 -9.18 -8.04
CA ALA A 569 -20.50 -9.52 -8.62
C ALA A 569 -21.69 -9.00 -7.79
N ILE A 570 -21.59 -9.01 -6.46
CA ILE A 570 -22.59 -8.36 -5.58
C ILE A 570 -22.66 -6.86 -5.89
N GLY A 571 -21.51 -6.24 -6.16
CA GLY A 571 -21.41 -4.85 -6.60
C GLY A 571 -22.10 -4.62 -7.92
N MET A 572 -21.88 -5.50 -8.91
CA MET A 572 -22.54 -5.44 -10.22
C MET A 572 -24.07 -5.48 -10.09
N ILE A 573 -24.61 -6.36 -9.24
CA ILE A 573 -26.05 -6.47 -8.97
C ILE A 573 -26.57 -5.18 -8.34
N LEU A 574 -25.88 -4.64 -7.34
CA LEU A 574 -26.30 -3.40 -6.68
C LEU A 574 -26.25 -2.19 -7.64
N GLY A 575 -25.20 -2.07 -8.45
CA GLY A 575 -25.08 -1.02 -9.46
C GLY A 575 -26.17 -1.09 -10.52
N TRP A 576 -26.48 -2.29 -11.01
CA TRP A 576 -27.63 -2.54 -11.89
C TRP A 576 -28.95 -2.15 -11.24
N TRP A 577 -29.19 -2.57 -10.00
CA TRP A 577 -30.41 -2.28 -9.26
C TRP A 577 -30.63 -0.78 -9.08
N LEU A 578 -29.60 -0.05 -8.63
CA LEU A 578 -29.66 1.39 -8.41
C LEU A 578 -29.87 2.19 -9.69
N TYR A 579 -29.39 1.70 -10.83
CA TYR A 579 -29.59 2.34 -12.13
C TYR A 579 -31.02 2.18 -12.64
N TYR A 580 -31.53 0.94 -12.74
CA TYR A 580 -32.86 0.69 -13.32
C TYR A 580 -34.02 0.97 -12.36
N ARG A 581 -33.76 0.96 -11.05
CA ARG A 581 -34.75 1.32 -10.02
C ARG A 581 -34.28 2.56 -9.28
N PRO A 582 -34.29 3.74 -9.95
CA PRO A 582 -33.94 4.99 -9.29
C PRO A 582 -34.87 5.19 -8.09
N ILE A 583 -34.27 5.63 -7.00
CA ILE A 583 -34.95 5.69 -5.71
C ILE A 583 -35.88 6.88 -5.74
N LYS A 584 -37.15 6.63 -6.08
CA LYS A 584 -38.18 7.67 -6.10
C LYS A 584 -38.50 8.12 -4.67
N GLY A 585 -38.48 9.42 -4.46
CA GLY A 585 -38.91 10.05 -3.21
C GLY A 585 -40.29 9.55 -2.76
N THR A 586 -40.33 9.04 -1.53
CA THR A 586 -41.49 9.11 -0.62
C THR A 586 -42.86 8.66 -1.15
N GLY A 587 -42.99 7.39 -1.55
CA GLY A 587 -44.29 6.72 -1.71
C GLY A 587 -44.76 5.89 -0.49
N ARG A 588 -43.89 5.65 0.50
CA ARG A 588 -44.20 4.84 1.70
C ARG A 588 -44.47 5.73 2.91
N ARG A 589 -45.44 5.33 3.76
CA ARG A 589 -45.72 6.00 5.05
C ARG A 589 -44.43 6.12 5.87
N PHE A 590 -44.22 7.28 6.49
CA PHE A 590 -43.03 7.62 7.28
C PHE A 590 -42.62 6.51 8.26
N TRP A 591 -43.58 5.97 9.02
CA TRP A 591 -43.33 4.91 9.99
C TRP A 591 -42.81 3.60 9.38
N VAL A 592 -43.32 3.19 8.21
CA VAL A 592 -42.84 2.00 7.48
C VAL A 592 -41.40 2.22 7.02
N ARG A 593 -41.06 3.44 6.58
CA ARG A 593 -39.67 3.79 6.21
C ARG A 593 -38.73 3.70 7.40
N CYS A 594 -39.13 4.22 8.56
CA CYS A 594 -38.31 4.14 9.77
C CYS A 594 -38.07 2.69 10.21
N VAL A 595 -39.13 1.88 10.31
CA VAL A 595 -39.00 0.48 10.73
C VAL A 595 -38.14 -0.33 9.76
N THR A 596 -38.38 -0.20 8.45
CA THR A 596 -37.59 -0.93 7.44
C THR A 596 -36.14 -0.47 7.38
N SER A 597 -35.87 0.82 7.56
CA SER A 597 -34.51 1.36 7.62
C SER A 597 -33.74 0.86 8.84
N THR A 598 -34.36 0.91 10.03
CA THR A 598 -33.72 0.42 11.27
C THR A 598 -33.45 -1.07 11.19
N ALA A 599 -34.42 -1.87 10.71
CA ALA A 599 -34.24 -3.31 10.54
C ALA A 599 -33.13 -3.64 9.53
N ALA A 600 -33.08 -2.95 8.38
CA ALA A 600 -32.03 -3.15 7.38
C ALA A 600 -30.65 -2.70 7.88
N SER A 601 -30.59 -1.60 8.63
CA SER A 601 -29.34 -1.12 9.26
C SER A 601 -28.84 -2.11 10.32
N ALA A 602 -29.73 -2.63 11.15
CA ALA A 602 -29.41 -3.66 12.14
C ALA A 602 -28.94 -4.95 11.47
N ALA A 603 -29.59 -5.37 10.37
CA ALA A 603 -29.15 -6.52 9.59
C ALA A 603 -27.75 -6.30 8.98
N ALA A 604 -27.49 -5.14 8.37
CA ALA A 604 -26.17 -4.80 7.84
C ALA A 604 -25.08 -4.81 8.92
N ALA A 605 -25.36 -4.22 10.09
CA ALA A 605 -24.47 -4.24 11.23
C ALA A 605 -24.23 -5.66 11.74
N PHE A 606 -25.28 -6.49 11.87
CA PHE A 606 -25.16 -7.87 12.29
C PHE A 606 -24.27 -8.68 11.34
N LEU A 607 -24.52 -8.63 10.02
CA LEU A 607 -23.74 -9.38 9.03
C LEU A 607 -22.25 -9.00 9.05
N THR A 608 -21.95 -7.70 9.11
CA THR A 608 -20.57 -7.19 9.13
C THR A 608 -19.86 -7.49 10.44
N LEU A 609 -20.53 -7.30 11.59
CA LEU A 609 -19.98 -7.62 12.91
C LEU A 609 -19.76 -9.11 13.11
N CYS A 610 -20.64 -9.98 12.61
CA CYS A 610 -20.44 -11.42 12.63
C CYS A 610 -19.21 -11.85 11.83
N CYS A 611 -18.95 -11.21 10.68
CA CYS A 611 -17.73 -11.48 9.92
C CYS A 611 -16.48 -11.03 10.70
N LEU A 612 -16.51 -9.83 11.32
CA LEU A 612 -15.35 -9.29 12.04
C LEU A 612 -15.05 -10.00 13.35
N PHE A 613 -16.06 -10.27 14.18
CA PHE A 613 -15.88 -10.75 15.55
C PHE A 613 -16.28 -12.21 15.75
N GLY A 614 -16.87 -12.86 14.73
CA GLY A 614 -17.37 -14.24 14.85
C GLY A 614 -16.29 -15.28 15.18
N LEU A 615 -15.01 -14.98 14.95
CA LEU A 615 -13.91 -15.88 15.28
C LEU A 615 -13.30 -15.64 16.67
N TYR A 616 -13.64 -14.56 17.38
CA TYR A 616 -12.95 -14.14 18.61
C TYR A 616 -12.85 -15.25 19.67
N GLY A 617 -13.98 -15.83 20.10
CA GLY A 617 -14.02 -16.84 21.16
C GLY A 617 -13.41 -18.20 20.79
N ARG A 618 -13.41 -18.55 19.49
CA ARG A 618 -12.83 -19.81 18.98
C ARG A 618 -11.30 -19.75 18.92
N LEU A 619 -10.72 -18.56 18.92
CA LEU A 619 -9.27 -18.33 18.85
C LEU A 619 -8.65 -18.08 20.22
N HIS A 620 -9.45 -17.72 21.22
CA HIS A 620 -9.01 -17.55 22.60
C HIS A 620 -8.79 -18.88 23.34
N THR A 621 -8.90 -20.03 22.66
CA THR A 621 -8.88 -21.39 23.23
C THR A 621 -9.91 -21.70 24.32
N GLU A 622 -10.80 -20.74 24.64
CA GLU A 622 -11.97 -20.93 25.52
C GLU A 622 -13.04 -21.84 24.93
N VAL A 623 -13.04 -21.97 23.60
CA VAL A 623 -13.97 -22.81 22.84
C VAL A 623 -13.17 -23.74 21.95
N ASN A 624 -13.71 -24.95 21.72
CA ASN A 624 -13.09 -25.95 20.85
C ASN A 624 -12.69 -25.35 19.48
N PRO A 625 -11.49 -25.69 18.99
CA PRO A 625 -11.01 -25.22 17.69
C PRO A 625 -11.97 -25.62 16.59
N MET A 626 -12.03 -24.78 15.56
CA MET A 626 -12.94 -24.98 14.44
C MET A 626 -12.53 -26.23 13.66
N SER A 627 -13.49 -27.12 13.37
CA SER A 627 -13.24 -28.24 12.47
C SER A 627 -12.91 -27.74 11.06
N ASN A 628 -12.15 -28.52 10.27
CA ASN A 628 -11.82 -28.16 8.88
C ASN A 628 -13.09 -27.82 8.06
N LEU A 629 -14.18 -28.54 8.30
CA LEU A 629 -15.47 -28.28 7.65
C LEU A 629 -16.06 -26.91 8.05
N GLU A 630 -16.11 -26.60 9.34
CA GLU A 630 -16.58 -25.29 9.83
C GLU A 630 -15.71 -24.14 9.29
N ALA A 631 -14.38 -24.33 9.23
CA ALA A 631 -13.43 -23.34 8.71
C ALA A 631 -13.64 -23.10 7.21
N SER A 632 -13.87 -24.17 6.46
CA SER A 632 -14.16 -24.12 5.02
C SER A 632 -15.47 -23.38 4.73
N PHE A 633 -16.54 -23.63 5.49
CA PHE A 633 -17.79 -22.88 5.34
C PHE A 633 -17.65 -21.41 5.71
N TYR A 634 -16.96 -21.11 6.80
CA TYR A 634 -16.71 -19.73 7.21
C TYR A 634 -15.90 -18.98 6.15
N ALA A 635 -14.81 -19.55 5.65
CA ALA A 635 -13.99 -18.95 4.59
C ALA A 635 -14.80 -18.70 3.31
N ALA A 636 -15.62 -19.67 2.90
CA ALA A 636 -16.43 -19.59 1.68
C ALA A 636 -17.55 -18.54 1.73
N LEU A 637 -18.18 -18.35 2.89
CA LEU A 637 -19.39 -17.53 3.03
C LEU A 637 -19.13 -16.14 3.64
N SER A 638 -18.06 -15.96 4.42
CA SER A 638 -17.81 -14.69 5.11
C SER A 638 -17.64 -13.51 4.14
N ARG A 639 -16.93 -13.67 3.02
CA ARG A 639 -16.73 -12.62 2.01
C ARG A 639 -18.03 -12.14 1.34
N PRO A 640 -18.90 -13.02 0.79
CA PRO A 640 -20.17 -12.56 0.24
C PRO A 640 -21.09 -12.00 1.32
N VAL A 641 -21.11 -12.56 2.54
CA VAL A 641 -21.90 -12.01 3.67
C VAL A 641 -21.46 -10.60 4.03
N TRP A 642 -20.16 -10.35 4.15
CA TRP A 642 -19.59 -9.01 4.36
C TRP A 642 -20.01 -8.05 3.25
N SER A 643 -19.85 -8.47 2.00
CA SER A 643 -20.16 -7.67 0.81
C SER A 643 -21.65 -7.32 0.74
N ILE A 644 -22.54 -8.25 1.12
CA ILE A 644 -23.99 -8.00 1.23
C ILE A 644 -24.28 -6.98 2.35
N GLY A 645 -23.65 -7.11 3.51
CA GLY A 645 -23.80 -6.16 4.62
C GLY A 645 -23.44 -4.73 4.20
N ILE A 646 -22.31 -4.54 3.52
CA ILE A 646 -21.90 -3.23 2.99
C ILE A 646 -22.82 -2.78 1.84
N ALA A 647 -23.27 -3.69 0.97
CA ALA A 647 -24.22 -3.36 -0.11
C ALA A 647 -25.55 -2.83 0.44
N ILE A 648 -26.08 -3.40 1.53
CA ILE A 648 -27.26 -2.89 2.22
C ILE A 648 -27.00 -1.48 2.75
N CYS A 649 -25.84 -1.23 3.37
CA CYS A 649 -25.46 0.09 3.86
C CYS A 649 -25.41 1.14 2.72
N ILE A 650 -24.78 0.80 1.59
CA ILE A 650 -24.72 1.67 0.40
C ILE A 650 -26.12 1.95 -0.13
N TYR A 651 -26.98 0.94 -0.24
CA TYR A 651 -28.35 1.10 -0.70
C TYR A 651 -29.15 2.05 0.22
N LEU A 652 -29.05 1.88 1.55
CA LEU A 652 -29.74 2.73 2.51
C LEU A 652 -29.26 4.18 2.48
N CYS A 653 -27.97 4.41 2.22
CA CYS A 653 -27.43 5.76 2.04
C CYS A 653 -27.91 6.38 0.73
N ALA A 654 -27.86 5.63 -0.38
CA ALA A 654 -28.35 6.09 -1.68
C ALA A 654 -29.86 6.38 -1.67
N ALA A 655 -30.62 5.65 -0.85
CA ALA A 655 -32.05 5.85 -0.67
C ALA A 655 -32.44 6.99 0.28
N ASP A 656 -31.45 7.56 0.98
CA ASP A 656 -31.64 8.46 2.11
C ASP A 656 -32.57 7.88 3.19
N TRP A 657 -32.50 6.56 3.42
CA TRP A 657 -33.26 5.87 4.46
C TRP A 657 -32.52 5.86 5.80
N SER A 658 -31.19 5.95 5.77
CA SER A 658 -30.33 6.03 6.97
C SER A 658 -29.60 7.38 7.00
N SER A 659 -30.29 8.42 7.45
CA SER A 659 -29.77 9.80 7.40
C SER A 659 -28.51 9.99 8.26
N ALA A 660 -28.43 9.34 9.42
CA ALA A 660 -27.26 9.45 10.32
C ALA A 660 -25.99 8.87 9.69
N VAL A 661 -26.08 7.67 9.11
CA VAL A 661 -24.95 7.02 8.42
C VAL A 661 -24.59 7.77 7.15
N ASN A 662 -25.60 8.21 6.38
CA ASN A 662 -25.39 9.02 5.18
C ASN A 662 -24.68 10.34 5.51
N ALA A 663 -25.10 11.04 6.57
CA ALA A 663 -24.46 12.29 7.01
C ALA A 663 -22.99 12.10 7.41
N LEU A 664 -22.67 11.01 8.11
CA LEU A 664 -21.29 10.66 8.46
C LEU A 664 -20.45 10.38 7.20
N LEU A 665 -20.95 9.52 6.31
CA LEU A 665 -20.20 9.08 5.12
C LEU A 665 -20.08 10.15 4.04
N THR A 666 -21.00 11.13 4.02
CA THR A 666 -20.95 12.27 3.10
C THR A 666 -20.19 13.48 3.65
N PHE A 667 -19.58 13.35 4.83
CA PHE A 667 -18.76 14.39 5.45
C PHE A 667 -17.72 14.96 4.47
N ALA A 668 -17.63 16.29 4.42
CA ALA A 668 -16.82 17.01 3.44
C ALA A 668 -15.32 16.64 3.49
N GLY A 669 -14.79 16.34 4.69
CA GLY A 669 -13.38 15.97 4.85
C GLY A 669 -13.01 14.64 4.18
N PHE A 670 -13.94 13.68 4.09
CA PHE A 670 -13.67 12.40 3.44
C PHE A 670 -13.47 12.54 1.93
N ARG A 671 -13.96 13.61 1.29
CA ARG A 671 -13.88 13.78 -0.16
C ARG A 671 -12.44 13.99 -0.63
N VAL A 672 -11.66 14.72 0.16
CA VAL A 672 -10.25 14.96 -0.11
C VAL A 672 -9.49 13.63 -0.04
N LEU A 673 -9.70 12.87 1.03
CA LEU A 673 -9.08 11.55 1.23
C LEU A 673 -9.53 10.54 0.15
N ALA A 674 -10.83 10.54 -0.19
CA ALA A 674 -11.40 9.64 -1.18
C ALA A 674 -10.75 9.82 -2.57
N ARG A 675 -10.40 11.05 -2.95
CA ARG A 675 -9.71 11.35 -4.22
C ARG A 675 -8.26 10.86 -4.24
N LEU A 676 -7.60 10.76 -3.09
CA LEU A 676 -6.22 10.27 -2.97
C LEU A 676 -6.12 8.75 -2.78
N THR A 677 -7.26 8.08 -2.59
CA THR A 677 -7.32 6.66 -2.22
C THR A 677 -6.40 5.78 -3.06
N TYR A 678 -6.42 5.95 -4.38
CA TYR A 678 -5.62 5.13 -5.29
C TYR A 678 -4.10 5.35 -5.13
N CYS A 679 -3.66 6.61 -5.13
CA CYS A 679 -2.24 6.93 -4.96
C CYS A 679 -1.74 6.55 -3.56
N ALA A 680 -2.54 6.78 -2.51
CA ALA A 680 -2.21 6.38 -1.14
C ALA A 680 -2.13 4.85 -1.00
N TYR A 681 -3.03 4.12 -1.66
CA TYR A 681 -2.97 2.67 -1.73
C TYR A 681 -1.67 2.15 -2.36
N LEU A 682 -1.17 2.79 -3.41
CA LEU A 682 0.06 2.33 -4.06
C LEU A 682 1.32 2.59 -3.23
N ILE A 683 1.41 3.74 -2.57
CA ILE A 683 2.66 4.21 -1.94
C ILE A 683 2.82 3.78 -0.48
N HIS A 684 1.73 3.53 0.26
CA HIS A 684 1.81 3.27 1.70
C HIS A 684 2.69 2.07 2.10
N PRO A 685 2.75 0.93 1.37
CA PRO A 685 3.61 -0.19 1.76
C PRO A 685 5.09 0.19 1.63
N ILE A 686 5.44 0.96 0.60
CA ILE A 686 6.81 1.47 0.40
C ILE A 686 7.21 2.40 1.55
N ILE A 687 6.30 3.24 2.04
CA ILE A 687 6.54 4.10 3.20
C ILE A 687 6.75 3.27 4.47
N ILE A 688 5.94 2.22 4.68
CA ILE A 688 6.09 1.30 5.82
C ILE A 688 7.45 0.59 5.76
N MET A 689 7.80 0.03 4.60
CA MET A 689 9.07 -0.65 4.37
C MET A 689 10.25 0.30 4.58
N TYR A 690 10.22 1.50 4.00
CA TYR A 690 11.24 2.52 4.21
C TYR A 690 11.42 2.85 5.70
N TYR A 691 10.32 3.08 6.43
CA TYR A 691 10.37 3.37 7.86
C TYR A 691 10.96 2.21 8.66
N GLY A 692 10.58 0.97 8.35
CA GLY A 692 11.05 -0.23 9.06
C GLY A 692 12.49 -0.59 8.77
N PHE A 693 12.86 -0.62 7.50
CA PHE A 693 14.19 -1.01 7.05
C PHE A 693 15.27 0.03 7.32
N SER A 694 14.90 1.31 7.44
CA SER A 694 15.83 2.37 7.83
C SER A 694 16.05 2.49 9.33
N ARG A 695 15.48 1.59 10.15
CA ARG A 695 15.71 1.61 11.60
C ARG A 695 17.06 1.02 11.94
N SER A 696 17.77 1.66 12.87
CA SER A 696 19.02 1.15 13.45
C SER A 696 18.85 -0.14 14.26
N GLU A 697 17.62 -0.45 14.71
CA GLU A 697 17.29 -1.62 15.52
C GLU A 697 15.89 -2.14 15.21
N ALA A 698 15.70 -3.46 15.37
CA ALA A 698 14.40 -4.11 15.27
C ALA A 698 13.41 -3.53 16.30
N ALA A 699 12.19 -3.22 15.84
CA ALA A 699 11.19 -2.54 16.64
C ALA A 699 10.58 -3.49 17.69
N HIS A 700 10.54 -3.05 18.94
CA HIS A 700 9.74 -3.72 19.97
C HIS A 700 8.27 -3.30 19.83
N MET A 701 7.40 -4.28 19.62
CA MET A 701 6.01 -4.07 19.27
C MET A 701 5.10 -4.02 20.49
N ASP A 702 4.30 -2.95 20.58
CA ASP A 702 3.15 -2.84 21.46
C ASP A 702 2.02 -2.03 20.76
N ASN A 703 0.84 -1.94 21.37
CA ASN A 703 -0.32 -1.26 20.78
C ASN A 703 -0.10 0.25 20.60
N THR A 704 0.68 0.87 21.48
CA THR A 704 1.01 2.30 21.42
C THR A 704 1.94 2.56 20.24
N PHE A 705 3.01 1.78 20.12
CA PHE A 705 3.93 1.84 18.99
C PHE A 705 3.21 1.62 17.65
N LEU A 706 2.33 0.61 17.59
CA LEU A 706 1.55 0.32 16.38
C LEU A 706 0.66 1.51 15.99
N PHE A 707 -0.06 2.11 16.94
CA PHE A 707 -0.96 3.23 16.67
C PHE A 707 -0.21 4.49 16.21
N PHE A 708 0.89 4.85 16.87
CA PHE A 708 1.69 6.02 16.46
C PHE A 708 2.35 5.80 15.10
N THR A 709 2.85 4.59 14.83
CA THR A 709 3.42 4.26 13.52
C THR A 709 2.36 4.33 12.43
N PHE A 710 1.15 3.80 12.70
CA PHE A 710 0.02 3.92 11.80
C PHE A 710 -0.29 5.39 11.47
N LEU A 711 -0.38 6.27 12.48
CA LEU A 711 -0.71 7.68 12.25
C LEU A 711 0.35 8.38 11.40
N ALA A 712 1.63 8.08 11.66
CA ALA A 712 2.75 8.61 10.88
C ALA A 712 2.70 8.12 9.42
N VAL A 713 2.57 6.81 9.21
CA VAL A 713 2.46 6.21 7.87
C VAL A 713 1.23 6.72 7.14
N TRP A 714 0.09 6.83 7.81
CA TRP A 714 -1.16 7.34 7.25
C TRP A 714 -0.97 8.77 6.74
N LEU A 715 -0.44 9.66 7.57
CA LEU A 715 -0.21 11.07 7.21
C LEU A 715 0.76 11.18 6.03
N LEU A 716 1.91 10.50 6.10
CA LEU A 716 2.92 10.50 5.03
C LEU A 716 2.36 9.93 3.72
N SER A 717 1.52 8.89 3.80
CA SER A 717 0.86 8.31 2.64
C SER A 717 -0.10 9.30 1.97
N GLN A 718 -0.87 10.08 2.74
CA GLN A 718 -1.74 11.11 2.16
C GLN A 718 -0.92 12.24 1.49
N LEU A 719 0.17 12.68 2.12
CA LEU A 719 1.05 13.72 1.57
C LEU A 719 1.71 13.27 0.26
N MET A 720 2.28 12.06 0.23
CA MET A 720 2.90 11.51 -0.97
C MET A 720 1.86 11.20 -2.05
N ALA A 721 0.68 10.70 -1.69
CA ALA A 721 -0.41 10.47 -2.63
C ALA A 721 -0.86 11.76 -3.32
N LEU A 722 -0.90 12.88 -2.59
CA LEU A 722 -1.21 14.19 -3.17
C LEU A 722 -0.17 14.56 -4.24
N ILE A 723 1.11 14.42 -3.94
CA ILE A 723 2.19 14.73 -4.90
C ILE A 723 2.06 13.84 -6.14
N ILE A 724 1.93 12.53 -5.97
CA ILE A 724 1.81 11.57 -7.07
C ILE A 724 0.57 11.88 -7.92
N SER A 725 -0.59 12.11 -7.30
CA SER A 725 -1.84 12.41 -8.00
C SER A 725 -1.76 13.70 -8.83
N MET A 726 -1.16 14.76 -8.29
CA MET A 726 -0.99 16.03 -8.99
C MET A 726 0.01 15.95 -10.16
N CYS A 727 1.02 15.08 -10.07
CA CYS A 727 2.01 14.89 -11.12
C CYS A 727 1.53 13.94 -12.24
N THR A 728 0.55 13.07 -11.96
CA THR A 728 0.19 11.96 -12.86
C THR A 728 -1.30 11.91 -13.19
N GLU A 729 -2.16 11.53 -12.24
CA GLU A 729 -3.59 11.27 -12.47
C GLU A 729 -4.35 12.53 -12.90
N VAL A 730 -4.19 13.65 -12.17
CA VAL A 730 -4.93 14.89 -12.43
C VAL A 730 -4.62 15.46 -13.83
N PRO A 731 -3.35 15.55 -14.26
CA PRO A 731 -3.02 15.97 -15.61
C PRO A 731 -3.74 15.15 -16.70
N VAL A 732 -3.73 13.83 -16.59
CA VAL A 732 -4.38 12.95 -17.58
C VAL A 732 -5.89 13.20 -17.64
N ILE A 733 -6.54 13.34 -16.49
CA ILE A 733 -7.99 13.62 -16.40
C ILE A 733 -8.34 14.97 -17.05
N VAL A 734 -7.54 16.01 -16.80
CA VAL A 734 -7.80 17.35 -17.35
C VAL A 734 -7.59 17.35 -18.87
N MET A 735 -6.53 16.70 -19.35
CA MET A 735 -6.24 16.55 -20.77
C MET A 735 -7.40 15.85 -21.49
N GLU A 736 -7.88 14.74 -20.95
CA GLU A 736 -8.94 13.94 -21.56
C GLU A 736 -10.28 14.68 -21.62
N ASN A 737 -10.69 15.32 -20.52
CA ASN A 737 -11.92 16.11 -20.48
C ASN A 737 -11.91 17.24 -21.51
N THR A 738 -10.73 17.80 -21.78
CA THR A 738 -10.56 18.84 -22.79
C THR A 738 -10.73 18.28 -24.20
N LEU A 739 -10.08 17.16 -24.51
CA LEU A 739 -10.19 16.53 -25.84
C LEU A 739 -11.65 16.17 -26.16
N ARG A 740 -12.39 15.66 -25.17
CA ARG A 740 -13.84 15.39 -25.31
C ARG A 740 -14.64 16.67 -25.60
N ARG A 741 -14.38 17.76 -24.88
CA ARG A 741 -15.06 19.05 -25.07
C ARG A 741 -14.75 19.70 -26.42
N LYS A 742 -13.50 19.59 -26.89
CA LYS A 742 -13.11 20.09 -28.23
C LYS A 742 -13.88 19.34 -29.31
N ARG A 743 -13.96 18.02 -29.21
CA ARG A 743 -14.73 17.19 -30.15
C ARG A 743 -16.22 17.51 -30.14
N SER A 744 -16.80 17.76 -28.96
CA SER A 744 -18.22 18.16 -28.88
C SER A 744 -18.50 19.55 -29.45
N ARG A 745 -17.58 20.52 -29.26
CA ARG A 745 -17.71 21.86 -29.85
C ARG A 745 -17.58 21.80 -31.37
N GLN A 746 -16.59 21.08 -31.87
CA GLN A 746 -16.38 20.93 -33.30
C GLN A 746 -17.56 20.22 -33.98
N GLY A 747 -18.11 19.17 -33.37
CA GLY A 747 -19.35 18.54 -33.87
C GLY A 747 -20.59 19.42 -33.78
N ALA A 748 -20.64 20.41 -32.88
CA ALA A 748 -21.73 21.38 -32.81
C ALA A 748 -21.55 22.55 -33.79
N GLU A 749 -20.31 22.86 -34.18
CA GLU A 749 -19.98 23.81 -35.24
C GLU A 749 -20.21 23.19 -36.62
N ASP A 750 -19.87 21.92 -36.82
CA ASP A 750 -20.12 21.19 -38.07
C ASP A 750 -21.62 20.89 -38.31
N ALA A 751 -22.44 20.96 -37.24
CA ALA A 751 -23.89 20.76 -37.31
C ALA A 751 -24.70 22.06 -37.44
N LYS A 752 -24.04 23.22 -37.33
CA LYS A 752 -24.61 24.54 -37.59
C LYS A 752 -24.25 24.98 -39.00
#